data_AF-D0LNP6-F1
#
_entry.id   AF-D0LNP6-F1
#
_cell.length_a   1.000
_cell.length_b   1.000
_cell.length_c   1.000
_cell.angle_alpha   90.00
_cell.angle_beta   90.00
_cell.angle_gamma   90.00
#
_symmetry.space_group_name_H-M   'P 1'
#
loop_
_entity.id
_entity.type
_entity.pdbx_description
1 polymer ?
#
loop_
_entity_poly.entity_id
_entity_poly.type
_entity_poly.pdbx_seq_one_letter_code
_entity_poly.pdbx_strand_id
1 'polypeptide(L)'
;MGDQETGQRTEQARRAFMKAVLNDIQALEQMIENDQFETGRRRIGAEQEMFLVDRAMRPCPAAMEILTGIDDERITTELARFNIEANINAQVFGGNCLRQMETELGEVVELVRRAAEPHGAEVLLAGILPTLRKTDLGLENMTPSPRYESLNRALTQQRGGDFHIHIKGTDELQFTHDNVMLEACNTSFQVHFQVTPEEFARMYNVAQAVTAPVLAAAVNSPVFLGQRLWQETRVALFQLSVDERSATHQSRGFPPRVSFGSGWVRESVLEIFREQIARFRILLAADLEEDSLAMLERGEVPTLRALRVHNGTTYRWNRACYGISEGIAHLRIENRVLPAGPTVADEVANAALYFGLMSAFLEAYPDISKVMAFDDARMNFFEAARHGLKAQFHWVGDKVYSATDLLTSHLLPMARKGLQNADIDSADIDRYIGIMEERIKSRRTGAQWVLRSLSEMGADSTRDIRERSVTAEMLMRQQQNRPVHEWDYGQLRSDDDWRRHGYRTVGQFMSTDLFTVHPEDLVDLAASVMDWEHIRHVPVEDDHGSLVGIITHRTLLRLMARRGTNLAASSPVAVRDIMRVAPVTVSPDTLTIDAIRMMREQKIGCLPVVDGDKLVGIITESDLLDVSARLLERYLSDES
;
A
#
# COMPACT_ATOMS: atom_id res chain seq x y z
N MET A 1 38.37 -20.30 1.98
CA MET A 1 37.79 -21.64 1.73
C MET A 1 36.34 -21.78 2.21
N GLY A 2 35.82 -20.97 3.15
CA GLY A 2 34.42 -21.07 3.63
C GLY A 2 33.31 -20.49 2.72
N ASP A 3 33.62 -19.56 1.81
CA ASP A 3 32.61 -18.98 0.89
C ASP A 3 32.31 -19.84 -0.35
N GLN A 4 33.24 -20.70 -0.77
CA GLN A 4 33.02 -21.60 -1.91
C GLN A 4 32.13 -22.79 -1.55
N GLU A 5 32.23 -23.32 -0.33
CA GLU A 5 31.40 -24.45 0.13
C GLU A 5 29.94 -24.04 0.40
N THR A 6 29.71 -22.84 0.93
CA THR A 6 28.35 -22.28 1.12
C THR A 6 27.70 -21.90 -0.21
N GLY A 7 28.46 -21.34 -1.17
CA GLY A 7 27.98 -21.08 -2.52
C GLY A 7 27.59 -22.35 -3.30
N GLN A 8 28.41 -23.40 -3.23
CA GLN A 8 28.13 -24.69 -3.90
C GLN A 8 26.92 -25.41 -3.29
N ARG A 9 26.78 -25.42 -1.96
CA ARG A 9 25.59 -25.98 -1.28
C ARG A 9 24.32 -25.22 -1.66
N THR A 10 24.39 -23.90 -1.78
CA THR A 10 23.27 -23.05 -2.21
C THR A 10 22.88 -23.31 -3.67
N GLU A 11 23.85 -23.49 -4.56
CA GLU A 11 23.59 -23.79 -5.98
C GLU A 11 22.98 -25.19 -6.16
N GLN A 12 23.49 -26.19 -5.43
CA GLN A 12 22.95 -27.54 -5.44
C GLN A 12 21.50 -27.59 -4.92
N ALA A 13 21.22 -26.88 -3.82
CA ALA A 13 19.85 -26.73 -3.29
C ALA A 13 18.93 -26.06 -4.32
N ARG A 14 19.38 -25.01 -5.01
CA ARG A 14 18.60 -24.33 -6.06
C ARG A 14 18.30 -25.25 -7.25
N ARG A 15 19.27 -26.08 -7.67
CA ARG A 15 19.07 -27.07 -8.74
C ARG A 15 18.08 -28.16 -8.34
N ALA A 16 18.19 -28.66 -7.11
CA ALA A 16 17.24 -29.63 -6.56
C ALA A 16 15.82 -29.04 -6.49
N PHE A 17 15.68 -27.80 -6.02
CA PHE A 17 14.40 -27.10 -5.97
C PHE A 17 13.82 -26.88 -7.37
N MET A 18 14.63 -26.46 -8.35
CA MET A 18 14.16 -26.35 -9.73
C MET A 18 13.68 -27.69 -10.29
N LYS A 19 14.39 -28.79 -9.99
CA LYS A 19 13.95 -30.12 -10.39
C LYS A 19 12.61 -30.48 -9.76
N ALA A 20 12.41 -30.16 -8.48
CA ALA A 20 11.13 -30.38 -7.80
C ALA A 20 10.00 -29.53 -8.42
N VAL A 21 10.25 -28.26 -8.76
CA VAL A 21 9.27 -27.41 -9.49
C VAL A 21 8.90 -28.04 -10.85
N LEU A 22 9.87 -28.61 -11.57
CA LEU A 22 9.63 -29.29 -12.84
C LEU A 22 8.84 -30.61 -12.67
N ASN A 23 9.09 -31.35 -11.58
CA ASN A 23 8.31 -32.54 -11.25
C ASN A 23 6.87 -32.16 -10.87
N ASP A 24 6.68 -31.08 -10.10
CA ASP A 24 5.36 -30.59 -9.69
C ASP A 24 4.52 -30.12 -10.87
N ILE A 25 5.11 -29.42 -11.85
CA ILE A 25 4.36 -29.00 -13.04
C ILE A 25 3.97 -30.19 -13.92
N GLN A 26 4.82 -31.23 -13.98
CA GLN A 26 4.50 -32.48 -14.68
C GLN A 26 3.41 -33.27 -13.95
N ALA A 27 3.45 -33.31 -12.62
CA ALA A 27 2.41 -33.90 -11.80
C ALA A 27 1.06 -33.18 -12.02
N LEU A 28 1.07 -31.83 -12.03
CA LEU A 28 -0.12 -31.03 -12.32
C LEU A 28 -0.71 -31.33 -13.70
N GLU A 29 0.13 -31.50 -14.73
CA GLU A 29 -0.30 -31.87 -16.08
C GLU A 29 -1.01 -33.24 -16.09
N GLN A 30 -0.41 -34.26 -15.46
CA GLN A 30 -1.04 -35.58 -15.34
C GLN A 30 -2.36 -35.53 -14.56
N MET A 31 -2.44 -34.73 -13.51
CA MET A 31 -3.67 -34.57 -12.74
C MET A 31 -4.80 -33.95 -13.56
N ILE A 32 -4.47 -33.00 -14.45
CA ILE A 32 -5.44 -32.36 -15.34
C ILE A 32 -5.90 -33.36 -16.39
N GLU A 33 -4.99 -34.13 -17.00
CA GLU A 33 -5.32 -35.15 -18.00
C GLU A 33 -6.16 -36.31 -17.44
N ASN A 34 -6.02 -36.60 -16.15
CA ASN A 34 -6.72 -37.69 -15.45
C ASN A 34 -7.95 -37.22 -14.65
N ASP A 35 -8.44 -35.98 -14.85
CA ASP A 35 -9.60 -35.41 -14.17
C ASP A 35 -9.56 -35.50 -12.62
N GLN A 36 -8.38 -35.34 -12.01
CA GLN A 36 -8.16 -35.50 -10.56
C GLN A 36 -8.50 -34.23 -9.74
N PHE A 37 -9.45 -33.42 -10.20
CA PHE A 37 -9.84 -32.16 -9.59
C PHE A 37 -11.29 -32.18 -9.10
N GLU A 38 -11.57 -31.41 -8.05
CA GLU A 38 -12.94 -31.21 -7.58
C GLU A 38 -13.81 -30.56 -8.67
N THR A 39 -14.97 -31.16 -8.92
CA THR A 39 -15.98 -30.68 -9.87
C THR A 39 -17.34 -30.55 -9.18
N GLY A 40 -18.25 -29.76 -9.77
CA GLY A 40 -19.63 -29.63 -9.30
C GLY A 40 -19.83 -28.79 -8.02
N ARG A 41 -18.75 -28.31 -7.39
CA ARG A 41 -18.80 -27.37 -6.26
C ARG A 41 -17.87 -26.19 -6.53
N ARG A 42 -18.38 -24.98 -6.34
CA ARG A 42 -17.58 -23.75 -6.42
C ARG A 42 -17.48 -23.16 -5.03
N ARG A 43 -16.27 -22.88 -4.57
CA ARG A 43 -16.04 -22.15 -3.32
C ARG A 43 -15.49 -20.74 -3.59
N ILE A 44 -15.79 -19.84 -2.67
CA ILE A 44 -15.16 -18.54 -2.54
C ILE A 44 -14.42 -18.45 -1.20
N GLY A 45 -13.47 -17.53 -1.09
CA GLY A 45 -12.76 -17.24 0.16
C GLY A 45 -12.11 -15.86 0.08
N ALA A 46 -11.52 -15.41 1.18
CA ALA A 46 -10.76 -14.17 1.18
C ALA A 46 -9.58 -14.18 2.15
N GLU A 47 -8.62 -13.29 1.89
CA GLU A 47 -7.50 -12.95 2.76
C GLU A 47 -7.62 -11.46 3.11
N GLN A 48 -7.50 -11.12 4.39
CA GLN A 48 -7.62 -9.77 4.93
C GLN A 48 -6.29 -9.34 5.53
N GLU A 49 -5.67 -8.33 4.96
CA GLU A 49 -4.52 -7.67 5.56
C GLU A 49 -4.96 -6.39 6.30
N MET A 50 -4.28 -6.09 7.40
CA MET A 50 -4.64 -5.03 8.32
C MET A 50 -3.41 -4.22 8.75
N PHE A 51 -3.60 -2.94 9.01
CA PHE A 51 -2.61 -2.12 9.71
C PHE A 51 -2.90 -2.07 11.20
N LEU A 52 -1.83 -2.14 12.00
CA LEU A 52 -1.84 -1.77 13.41
C LEU A 52 -1.43 -0.32 13.55
N VAL A 53 -2.24 0.47 14.25
CA VAL A 53 -1.95 1.87 14.53
C VAL A 53 -1.88 2.15 16.03
N ASP A 54 -0.96 2.99 16.46
CA ASP A 54 -0.85 3.42 17.84
C ASP A 54 -1.86 4.53 18.15
N ARG A 55 -1.87 5.01 19.40
CA ARG A 55 -2.70 6.15 19.81
C ARG A 55 -2.42 7.43 19.02
N ALA A 56 -1.24 7.57 18.42
CA ALA A 56 -0.88 8.70 17.56
C ALA A 56 -1.34 8.50 16.10
N MET A 57 -2.07 7.42 15.80
CA MET A 57 -2.47 7.00 14.46
C MET A 57 -1.28 6.66 13.56
N ARG A 58 -0.13 6.30 14.13
CA ARG A 58 1.08 5.87 13.41
C ARG A 58 1.16 4.34 13.36
N PRO A 59 1.96 3.74 12.46
CA PRO A 59 2.23 2.31 12.52
C PRO A 59 2.66 1.87 13.93
N CYS A 60 2.02 0.80 14.43
CA CYS A 60 2.37 0.20 15.71
C CYS A 60 3.06 -1.16 15.49
N PRO A 61 4.39 -1.27 15.66
CA PRO A 61 5.13 -2.50 15.39
C PRO A 61 4.98 -3.54 16.53
N ALA A 62 3.74 -3.93 16.82
CA ALA A 62 3.35 -4.81 17.93
C ALA A 62 2.69 -6.13 17.50
N ALA A 63 2.73 -6.49 16.21
CA ALA A 63 2.04 -7.67 15.68
C ALA A 63 2.50 -8.96 16.36
N MET A 64 3.80 -9.13 16.61
CA MET A 64 4.32 -10.35 17.24
C MET A 64 3.76 -10.52 18.64
N GLU A 65 3.73 -9.44 19.40
CA GLU A 65 3.22 -9.39 20.77
C GLU A 65 1.70 -9.66 20.79
N ILE A 66 0.96 -9.03 19.89
CA ILE A 66 -0.50 -9.19 19.75
C ILE A 66 -0.86 -10.64 19.38
N LEU A 67 -0.13 -11.24 18.43
CA LEU A 67 -0.37 -12.60 17.98
C LEU A 67 -0.15 -13.65 19.07
N THR A 68 0.67 -13.37 20.10
CA THR A 68 0.78 -14.28 21.26
C THR A 68 -0.52 -14.40 22.08
N GLY A 69 -1.41 -13.40 21.97
CA GLY A 69 -2.72 -13.40 22.62
C GLY A 69 -3.86 -13.94 21.76
N ILE A 70 -3.58 -14.40 20.54
CA ILE A 70 -4.58 -14.89 19.58
C ILE A 70 -4.37 -16.39 19.36
N ASP A 71 -5.34 -17.19 19.76
CA ASP A 71 -5.38 -18.65 19.51
C ASP A 71 -6.39 -18.94 18.37
N ASP A 72 -6.07 -18.44 17.16
CA ASP A 72 -6.88 -18.63 15.96
C ASP A 72 -5.97 -18.80 14.73
N GLU A 73 -5.99 -19.99 14.14
CA GLU A 73 -5.13 -20.37 13.00
C GLU A 73 -5.38 -19.53 11.74
N ARG A 74 -6.53 -18.82 11.66
CA ARG A 74 -6.81 -17.92 10.54
C ARG A 74 -5.89 -16.71 10.55
N ILE A 75 -5.37 -16.30 11.70
CA ILE A 75 -4.63 -15.05 11.86
C ILE A 75 -3.12 -15.33 11.92
N THR A 76 -2.34 -14.58 11.15
CA THR A 76 -0.89 -14.77 11.05
C THR A 76 -0.12 -13.47 10.84
N THR A 77 1.21 -13.58 10.83
CA THR A 77 2.13 -12.45 10.59
C THR A 77 2.21 -12.08 9.12
N GLU A 78 2.33 -10.79 8.84
CA GLU A 78 2.80 -10.28 7.54
C GLU A 78 4.26 -9.82 7.61
N LEU A 79 4.80 -9.27 6.51
CA LEU A 79 6.19 -8.84 6.35
C LEU A 79 6.63 -7.86 7.45
N ALA A 80 5.77 -6.93 7.85
CA ALA A 80 6.07 -5.97 8.91
C ALA A 80 5.35 -6.27 10.21
N ARG A 81 5.99 -5.88 11.31
CA ARG A 81 5.46 -5.96 12.68
C ARG A 81 4.26 -5.04 12.93
N PHE A 82 3.90 -4.18 11.98
CA PHE A 82 2.69 -3.35 12.03
C PHE A 82 1.58 -3.85 11.09
N ASN A 83 1.74 -5.04 10.52
CA ASN A 83 0.73 -5.71 9.71
C ASN A 83 0.34 -7.06 10.30
N ILE A 84 -0.94 -7.40 10.16
CA ILE A 84 -1.50 -8.71 10.49
C ILE A 84 -2.34 -9.15 9.28
N GLU A 85 -2.32 -10.45 8.98
CA GLU A 85 -3.13 -11.08 7.94
C GLU A 85 -4.11 -12.06 8.58
N ALA A 86 -5.31 -12.16 8.01
CA ALA A 86 -6.29 -13.19 8.34
C ALA A 86 -6.79 -13.90 7.08
N ASN A 87 -6.83 -15.23 7.11
CA ASN A 87 -7.37 -16.08 6.05
C ASN A 87 -8.73 -16.62 6.49
N ILE A 88 -9.82 -16.14 5.89
CA ILE A 88 -11.17 -16.62 6.25
C ILE A 88 -11.49 -17.96 5.60
N ASN A 89 -12.44 -18.69 6.18
CA ASN A 89 -12.81 -20.01 5.68
C ASN A 89 -13.41 -19.96 4.27
N ALA A 90 -13.11 -21.00 3.49
CA ALA A 90 -13.70 -21.15 2.17
C ALA A 90 -15.18 -21.56 2.29
N GLN A 91 -16.06 -20.88 1.57
CA GLN A 91 -17.50 -21.08 1.61
C GLN A 91 -18.00 -21.53 0.24
N VAL A 92 -19.02 -22.40 0.22
CA VAL A 92 -19.70 -22.77 -1.02
C VAL A 92 -20.38 -21.53 -1.59
N PHE A 93 -20.18 -21.26 -2.87
CA PHE A 93 -20.73 -20.10 -3.56
C PHE A 93 -22.22 -20.31 -3.86
N GLY A 94 -23.08 -19.60 -3.12
CA GLY A 94 -24.54 -19.71 -3.19
C GLY A 94 -25.18 -19.35 -1.84
N GLY A 95 -26.50 -19.18 -1.83
CA GLY A 95 -27.27 -18.83 -0.64
C GLY A 95 -26.77 -17.56 0.06
N ASN A 96 -26.45 -17.67 1.34
CA ASN A 96 -26.01 -16.57 2.19
C ASN A 96 -24.48 -16.48 2.36
N CYS A 97 -23.68 -16.99 1.42
CA CYS A 97 -22.22 -16.99 1.55
C CYS A 97 -21.59 -15.59 1.64
N LEU A 98 -22.22 -14.57 1.04
CA LEU A 98 -21.69 -13.20 1.10
C LEU A 98 -21.83 -12.58 2.50
N ARG A 99 -23.00 -12.71 3.15
CA ARG A 99 -23.15 -12.23 4.54
C ARG A 99 -22.36 -13.06 5.55
N GLN A 100 -22.15 -14.34 5.27
CA GLN A 100 -21.26 -15.18 6.09
C GLN A 100 -19.81 -14.70 5.97
N MET A 101 -19.34 -14.37 4.77
CA MET A 101 -18.04 -13.71 4.55
C MET A 101 -17.94 -12.37 5.31
N GLU A 102 -18.96 -11.49 5.23
CA GLU A 102 -18.98 -10.23 6.00
C GLU A 102 -18.89 -10.48 7.52
N THR A 103 -19.62 -11.48 8.02
CA THR A 103 -19.62 -11.83 9.45
C THR A 103 -18.25 -12.33 9.89
N GLU A 104 -17.65 -13.26 9.13
CA GLU A 104 -16.36 -13.86 9.46
C GLU A 104 -15.21 -12.83 9.40
N LEU A 105 -15.23 -11.93 8.41
CA LEU A 105 -14.28 -10.82 8.33
C LEU A 105 -14.41 -9.87 9.54
N GLY A 106 -15.65 -9.55 9.93
CA GLY A 106 -15.91 -8.76 11.13
C GLY A 106 -15.40 -9.43 12.41
N GLU A 107 -15.55 -10.74 12.53
CA GLU A 107 -15.05 -11.54 13.65
C GLU A 107 -13.52 -11.49 13.76
N VAL A 108 -12.80 -11.73 12.66
CA VAL A 108 -11.32 -11.73 12.69
C VAL A 108 -10.76 -10.33 12.98
N VAL A 109 -11.35 -9.27 12.41
CA VAL A 109 -10.95 -7.88 12.69
C VAL A 109 -11.15 -7.55 14.17
N GLU A 110 -12.27 -7.96 14.75
CA GLU A 110 -12.58 -7.73 16.16
C GLU A 110 -11.71 -8.57 17.11
N LEU A 111 -11.37 -9.80 16.74
CA LEU A 111 -10.44 -10.64 17.49
C LEU A 111 -9.05 -9.98 17.57
N VAL A 112 -8.53 -9.49 16.44
CA VAL A 112 -7.26 -8.76 16.41
C VAL A 112 -7.36 -7.45 17.21
N ARG A 113 -8.47 -6.70 17.09
CA ARG A 113 -8.67 -5.44 17.84
C ARG A 113 -8.62 -5.65 19.35
N ARG A 114 -9.30 -6.68 19.87
CA ARG A 114 -9.28 -7.01 21.31
C ARG A 114 -7.90 -7.43 21.78
N ALA A 115 -7.17 -8.19 20.97
CA ALA A 115 -5.79 -8.57 21.29
C ALA A 115 -4.83 -7.37 21.19
N ALA A 116 -5.13 -6.34 20.40
CA ALA A 116 -4.33 -5.13 20.22
C ALA A 116 -4.49 -4.11 21.37
N GLU A 117 -5.65 -4.06 22.02
CA GLU A 117 -5.98 -3.08 23.07
C GLU A 117 -4.95 -3.03 24.23
N PRO A 118 -4.49 -4.15 24.82
CA PRO A 118 -3.49 -4.13 25.90
C PRO A 118 -2.13 -3.58 25.47
N HIS A 119 -1.84 -3.58 24.16
CA HIS A 119 -0.61 -3.07 23.56
C HIS A 119 -0.74 -1.61 23.12
N GLY A 120 -1.89 -0.97 23.38
CA GLY A 120 -2.15 0.42 22.98
C GLY A 120 -2.26 0.60 21.46
N ALA A 121 -2.62 -0.47 20.75
CA ALA A 121 -2.78 -0.52 19.31
C ALA A 121 -4.25 -0.68 18.91
N GLU A 122 -4.59 -0.19 17.73
CA GLU A 122 -5.89 -0.29 17.07
C GLU A 122 -5.72 -0.88 15.67
N VAL A 123 -6.79 -1.46 15.13
CA VAL A 123 -6.79 -2.09 13.80
C VAL A 123 -7.45 -1.16 12.79
N LEU A 124 -6.75 -0.90 11.68
CA LEU A 124 -7.22 -0.04 10.60
C LEU A 124 -7.12 -0.74 9.24
N LEU A 125 -8.20 -0.64 8.46
CA LEU A 125 -8.28 -1.16 7.10
C LEU A 125 -8.01 -0.05 6.07
N ALA A 126 -6.89 -0.12 5.36
CA ALA A 126 -6.56 0.84 4.29
C ALA A 126 -5.50 0.26 3.38
N GLY A 127 -5.63 0.41 2.05
CA GLY A 127 -4.63 -0.12 1.13
C GLY A 127 -3.21 0.41 1.40
N ILE A 128 -3.07 1.70 1.70
CA ILE A 128 -1.85 2.28 2.27
C ILE A 128 -2.26 3.15 3.45
N LEU A 129 -1.59 2.98 4.59
CA LEU A 129 -1.81 3.81 5.76
C LEU A 129 -1.38 5.26 5.47
N PRO A 130 -2.28 6.28 5.59
CA PRO A 130 -1.94 7.67 5.25
C PRO A 130 -0.79 8.26 6.07
N THR A 131 -0.62 7.77 7.30
CA THR A 131 0.34 8.27 8.30
C THR A 131 1.67 7.53 8.30
N LEU A 132 1.89 6.61 7.36
CA LEU A 132 3.14 5.87 7.19
C LEU A 132 4.30 6.81 6.82
N ARG A 133 5.45 6.66 7.48
CA ARG A 133 6.67 7.44 7.22
C ARG A 133 7.80 6.54 6.72
N LYS A 134 8.81 7.18 6.11
CA LYS A 134 10.02 6.47 5.66
C LYS A 134 10.76 5.79 6.82
N THR A 135 10.77 6.42 7.99
CA THR A 135 11.37 5.86 9.21
C THR A 135 10.69 4.58 9.70
N ASP A 136 9.44 4.35 9.31
CA ASP A 136 8.73 3.14 9.71
C ASP A 136 9.15 1.93 8.84
N LEU A 137 9.89 2.15 7.75
CA LEU A 137 10.31 1.13 6.76
C LEU A 137 11.71 0.57 7.02
N GLY A 138 12.23 0.70 8.23
CA GLY A 138 13.48 0.06 8.65
C GLY A 138 13.31 -1.43 8.91
N LEU A 139 14.41 -2.19 8.82
CA LEU A 139 14.43 -3.65 9.05
C LEU A 139 14.06 -4.03 10.49
N GLU A 140 14.19 -3.13 11.45
CA GLU A 140 13.74 -3.31 12.85
C GLU A 140 12.23 -3.50 12.99
N ASN A 141 11.47 -3.05 11.98
CA ASN A 141 10.03 -3.26 11.88
C ASN A 141 9.68 -4.46 11.00
N MET A 142 10.65 -5.18 10.43
CA MET A 142 10.40 -6.43 9.72
C MET A 142 10.07 -7.54 10.72
N THR A 143 9.09 -8.37 10.39
CA THR A 143 8.76 -9.56 11.17
C THR A 143 9.98 -10.50 11.23
N PRO A 144 10.39 -10.98 12.42
CA PRO A 144 11.55 -11.83 12.58
C PRO A 144 11.28 -13.25 12.07
N SER A 145 11.34 -13.43 10.75
CA SER A 145 11.06 -14.68 10.05
C SER A 145 12.21 -15.02 9.10
N PRO A 146 12.77 -16.25 9.15
CA PRO A 146 13.81 -16.68 8.20
C PRO A 146 13.38 -16.56 6.74
N ARG A 147 12.06 -16.65 6.47
CA ARG A 147 11.45 -16.46 5.15
C ARG A 147 11.64 -15.03 4.65
N TYR A 148 11.29 -14.04 5.46
CA TYR A 148 11.37 -12.62 5.09
C TYR A 148 12.82 -12.14 4.97
N GLU A 149 13.70 -12.59 5.88
CA GLU A 149 15.14 -12.32 5.78
C GLU A 149 15.75 -12.88 4.48
N SER A 150 15.35 -14.12 4.12
CA SER A 150 15.82 -14.76 2.89
C SER A 150 15.29 -14.05 1.64
N LEU A 151 14.03 -13.60 1.67
CA LEU A 151 13.43 -12.81 0.60
C LEU A 151 14.15 -11.48 0.41
N ASN A 152 14.37 -10.73 1.50
CA ASN A 152 15.10 -9.46 1.49
C ASN A 152 16.49 -9.62 0.87
N ARG A 153 17.25 -10.62 1.33
CA ARG A 153 18.59 -10.92 0.80
C ARG A 153 18.55 -11.30 -0.68
N ALA A 154 17.59 -12.12 -1.10
CA ALA A 154 17.50 -12.58 -2.49
C ALA A 154 17.17 -11.42 -3.45
N LEU A 155 16.21 -10.56 -3.10
CA LEU A 155 15.79 -9.43 -3.94
C LEU A 155 16.87 -8.34 -4.00
N THR A 156 17.45 -7.96 -2.87
CA THR A 156 18.54 -6.96 -2.82
C THR A 156 19.78 -7.43 -3.61
N GLN A 157 20.17 -8.71 -3.47
CA GLN A 157 21.30 -9.28 -4.21
C GLN A 157 21.03 -9.34 -5.72
N GLN A 158 19.81 -9.71 -6.14
CA GLN A 158 19.47 -9.78 -7.57
C GLN A 158 19.41 -8.40 -8.23
N ARG A 159 18.94 -7.39 -7.50
CA ARG A 159 18.89 -6.02 -7.98
C ARG A 159 20.28 -5.40 -8.13
N GLY A 160 21.18 -5.67 -7.18
CA GLY A 160 22.57 -5.17 -7.20
C GLY A 160 22.71 -3.68 -6.82
N GLY A 161 21.72 -3.12 -6.10
CA GLY A 161 21.68 -1.74 -5.61
C GLY A 161 20.29 -1.36 -5.10
N ASP A 162 20.11 -0.09 -4.73
CA ASP A 162 18.89 0.41 -4.09
C ASP A 162 17.63 0.34 -4.98
N PHE A 163 16.48 0.18 -4.31
CA PHE A 163 15.15 0.38 -4.83
C PHE A 163 14.88 1.84 -5.13
N HIS A 164 14.85 2.20 -6.41
CA HIS A 164 14.51 3.53 -6.91
C HIS A 164 13.01 3.60 -7.12
N ILE A 165 12.34 4.42 -6.32
CA ILE A 165 10.91 4.63 -6.38
C ILE A 165 10.66 5.99 -7.01
N HIS A 166 9.87 6.01 -8.08
CA HIS A 166 9.38 7.22 -8.72
C HIS A 166 7.92 7.04 -9.08
N ILE A 167 7.04 7.75 -8.38
CA ILE A 167 5.60 7.70 -8.59
C ILE A 167 5.11 9.12 -8.77
N LYS A 168 4.42 9.37 -9.88
CA LYS A 168 3.81 10.65 -10.20
C LYS A 168 2.30 10.53 -10.12
N GLY A 169 1.68 11.37 -9.31
CA GLY A 169 0.22 11.53 -9.20
C GLY A 169 -0.17 13.00 -9.19
N THR A 170 -0.97 13.43 -8.20
CA THR A 170 -1.25 14.86 -7.99
C THR A 170 -0.01 15.57 -7.50
N ASP A 171 0.68 14.94 -6.55
CA ASP A 171 2.04 15.27 -6.13
C ASP A 171 3.02 14.28 -6.78
N GLU A 172 4.32 14.46 -6.51
CA GLU A 172 5.39 13.60 -7.02
C GLU A 172 6.24 13.06 -5.87
N LEU A 173 6.56 11.77 -5.93
CA LEU A 173 7.39 11.10 -4.94
C LEU A 173 8.57 10.41 -5.64
N GLN A 174 9.78 10.78 -5.24
CA GLN A 174 11.02 10.16 -5.70
C GLN A 174 11.96 9.92 -4.51
N PHE A 175 12.39 8.68 -4.32
CA PHE A 175 13.38 8.33 -3.29
C PHE A 175 14.03 6.97 -3.57
N THR A 176 15.11 6.69 -2.88
CA THR A 176 15.73 5.35 -2.83
C THR A 176 15.48 4.67 -1.49
N HIS A 177 15.42 3.34 -1.53
CA HIS A 177 15.27 2.48 -0.38
C HIS A 177 16.13 1.21 -0.56
N ASP A 178 16.68 0.66 0.50
CA ASP A 178 17.73 -0.36 0.44
C ASP A 178 17.23 -1.78 0.78
N ASN A 179 15.95 -1.93 1.11
CA ASN A 179 15.38 -3.19 1.57
C ASN A 179 13.92 -3.39 1.07
N VAL A 180 13.32 -4.54 1.40
CA VAL A 180 11.99 -4.93 0.89
C VAL A 180 10.80 -4.37 1.67
N MET A 181 11.00 -3.61 2.75
CA MET A 181 9.92 -3.13 3.63
C MET A 181 8.88 -2.24 2.92
N LEU A 182 9.19 -1.73 1.73
CA LEU A 182 8.20 -1.06 0.88
C LEU A 182 7.02 -1.96 0.47
N GLU A 183 7.18 -3.28 0.48
CA GLU A 183 6.09 -4.23 0.29
C GLU A 183 5.06 -4.14 1.44
N ALA A 184 5.51 -3.96 2.69
CA ALA A 184 4.64 -3.84 3.86
C ALA A 184 3.77 -2.56 3.89
N CYS A 185 4.05 -1.61 3.00
CA CYS A 185 3.18 -0.45 2.80
C CYS A 185 1.82 -0.83 2.21
N ASN A 186 1.70 -2.01 1.60
CA ASN A 186 0.54 -2.43 0.83
C ASN A 186 -0.27 -3.43 1.65
N THR A 187 -1.51 -3.10 2.00
CA THR A 187 -2.48 -4.11 2.48
C THR A 187 -3.58 -4.34 1.45
N SER A 188 -4.11 -5.55 1.43
CA SER A 188 -5.07 -6.02 0.44
C SER A 188 -6.21 -6.81 1.07
N PHE A 189 -7.32 -6.85 0.35
CA PHE A 189 -8.45 -7.74 0.60
C PHE A 189 -8.54 -8.71 -0.58
N GLN A 190 -7.84 -9.83 -0.51
CA GLN A 190 -7.68 -10.73 -1.65
C GLN A 190 -8.86 -11.69 -1.70
N VAL A 191 -9.48 -11.91 -2.87
CA VAL A 191 -10.64 -12.81 -2.99
C VAL A 191 -10.34 -14.00 -3.88
N HIS A 192 -10.84 -15.17 -3.48
CA HIS A 192 -10.62 -16.44 -4.17
C HIS A 192 -11.90 -16.89 -4.87
N PHE A 193 -11.77 -17.33 -6.12
CA PHE A 193 -12.86 -17.92 -6.88
C PHE A 193 -12.42 -19.27 -7.47
N GLN A 194 -13.00 -20.36 -6.97
CA GLN A 194 -12.69 -21.70 -7.44
C GLN A 194 -13.17 -21.89 -8.89
N VAL A 195 -12.37 -22.57 -9.71
CA VAL A 195 -12.66 -22.86 -11.12
C VAL A 195 -12.23 -24.28 -11.46
N THR A 196 -12.86 -24.90 -12.46
CA THR A 196 -12.41 -26.21 -12.96
C THR A 196 -11.24 -26.05 -13.94
N PRO A 197 -10.42 -27.10 -14.16
CA PRO A 197 -9.39 -27.06 -15.21
C PRO A 197 -9.95 -26.75 -16.61
N GLU A 198 -11.13 -27.28 -16.95
CA GLU A 198 -11.78 -27.11 -18.26
C GLU A 198 -12.20 -25.66 -18.55
N GLU A 199 -12.66 -24.92 -17.54
CA GLU A 199 -13.07 -23.52 -17.71
C GLU A 199 -11.96 -22.51 -17.41
N PHE A 200 -10.82 -22.97 -16.87
CA PHE A 200 -9.80 -22.12 -16.26
C PHE A 200 -9.37 -20.97 -17.16
N ALA A 201 -8.96 -21.26 -18.40
CA ALA A 201 -8.44 -20.24 -19.31
C ALA A 201 -9.46 -19.14 -19.59
N ARG A 202 -10.72 -19.52 -19.84
CA ARG A 202 -11.82 -18.58 -20.09
C ARG A 202 -12.11 -17.74 -18.86
N MET A 203 -12.22 -18.37 -17.70
CA MET A 203 -12.50 -17.67 -16.43
C MET A 203 -11.34 -16.76 -16.00
N TYR A 204 -10.10 -17.16 -16.21
CA TYR A 204 -8.93 -16.32 -15.94
C TYR A 204 -8.91 -15.08 -16.85
N ASN A 205 -9.28 -15.23 -18.13
CA ASN A 205 -9.40 -14.09 -19.03
C ASN A 205 -10.56 -13.16 -18.64
N VAL A 206 -11.68 -13.69 -18.14
CA VAL A 206 -12.75 -12.87 -17.54
C VAL A 206 -12.20 -12.09 -16.35
N ALA A 207 -11.52 -12.76 -15.40
CA ALA A 207 -10.94 -12.11 -14.23
C ALA A 207 -10.04 -10.93 -14.64
N GLN A 208 -9.17 -11.14 -15.63
CA GLN A 208 -8.31 -10.10 -16.20
C GLN A 208 -9.11 -8.93 -16.79
N ALA A 209 -10.14 -9.21 -17.61
CA ALA A 209 -10.95 -8.16 -18.24
C ALA A 209 -11.74 -7.31 -17.23
N VAL A 210 -12.34 -7.95 -16.21
CA VAL A 210 -13.16 -7.26 -15.21
C VAL A 210 -12.35 -6.59 -14.10
N THR A 211 -11.06 -6.90 -14.00
CA THR A 211 -10.17 -6.34 -12.97
C THR A 211 -10.20 -4.81 -12.94
N ALA A 212 -10.09 -4.16 -14.10
CA ALA A 212 -10.04 -2.70 -14.19
C ALA A 212 -11.30 -1.99 -13.69
N PRO A 213 -12.52 -2.32 -14.16
CA PRO A 213 -13.74 -1.68 -13.67
C PRO A 213 -14.01 -2.00 -12.19
N VAL A 214 -13.73 -3.21 -11.73
CA VAL A 214 -13.83 -3.57 -10.30
C VAL A 214 -12.89 -2.70 -9.46
N LEU A 215 -11.61 -2.60 -9.86
CA LEU A 215 -10.62 -1.79 -9.17
C LEU A 215 -11.02 -0.32 -9.12
N ALA A 216 -11.54 0.24 -10.22
CA ALA A 216 -11.93 1.65 -10.28
C ALA A 216 -12.97 2.04 -9.20
N ALA A 217 -13.86 1.11 -8.82
CA ALA A 217 -14.85 1.32 -7.77
C ALA A 217 -14.33 0.97 -6.35
N ALA A 218 -13.20 0.28 -6.26
CA ALA A 218 -12.61 -0.21 -5.02
C ALA A 218 -11.40 0.60 -4.52
N VAL A 219 -10.81 1.48 -5.34
CA VAL A 219 -9.57 2.21 -5.01
C VAL A 219 -9.56 2.85 -3.61
N ASN A 220 -8.48 2.61 -2.84
CA ASN A 220 -8.37 3.00 -1.43
C ASN A 220 -6.92 3.26 -0.95
N SER A 221 -6.01 3.72 -1.82
CA SER A 221 -4.64 4.09 -1.40
C SER A 221 -4.09 5.35 -2.08
N PRO A 222 -4.71 6.52 -1.85
CA PRO A 222 -4.36 7.75 -2.56
C PRO A 222 -3.12 8.49 -2.03
N VAL A 223 -2.67 8.17 -0.82
CA VAL A 223 -1.62 8.90 -0.11
C VAL A 223 -0.54 7.92 0.30
N PHE A 224 0.72 8.27 0.01
CA PHE A 224 1.88 7.47 0.42
C PHE A 224 3.05 8.38 0.78
N LEU A 225 3.64 8.15 1.96
CA LEU A 225 4.62 9.04 2.59
C LEU A 225 4.15 10.50 2.58
N GLY A 226 2.84 10.68 2.72
CA GLY A 226 2.09 11.93 2.67
C GLY A 226 1.89 12.60 1.31
N GLN A 227 2.44 12.05 0.22
CA GLN A 227 2.23 12.59 -1.12
C GLN A 227 0.92 12.05 -1.70
N ARG A 228 0.13 12.89 -2.36
CA ARG A 228 -1.12 12.49 -3.03
C ARG A 228 -0.78 11.92 -4.41
N LEU A 229 -0.81 10.61 -4.54
CA LEU A 229 -0.32 9.90 -5.72
C LEU A 229 -1.48 9.35 -6.57
N TRP A 230 -1.45 8.07 -6.94
CA TRP A 230 -2.52 7.41 -7.68
C TRP A 230 -3.68 7.10 -6.74
N GLN A 231 -4.92 7.00 -7.22
CA GLN A 231 -6.02 6.60 -6.34
C GLN A 231 -5.84 5.20 -5.74
N GLU A 232 -5.14 4.32 -6.45
CA GLU A 232 -4.58 3.07 -5.95
C GLU A 232 -3.05 3.04 -6.14
N THR A 233 -2.33 3.69 -5.23
CA THR A 233 -0.86 3.78 -5.28
C THR A 233 -0.18 2.43 -5.08
N ARG A 234 -0.82 1.47 -4.41
CA ARG A 234 -0.28 0.10 -4.24
C ARG A 234 0.13 -0.53 -5.56
N VAL A 235 -0.61 -0.27 -6.65
CA VAL A 235 -0.30 -0.86 -7.96
C VAL A 235 1.08 -0.45 -8.46
N ALA A 236 1.42 0.84 -8.35
CA ALA A 236 2.73 1.35 -8.72
C ALA A 236 3.79 0.97 -7.69
N LEU A 237 3.49 1.14 -6.40
CA LEU A 237 4.43 0.92 -5.32
C LEU A 237 4.91 -0.52 -5.28
N PHE A 238 4.00 -1.50 -5.33
CA PHE A 238 4.36 -2.90 -5.28
C PHE A 238 5.20 -3.31 -6.49
N GLN A 239 4.87 -2.80 -7.68
CA GLN A 239 5.66 -3.08 -8.88
C GLN A 239 7.10 -2.59 -8.77
N LEU A 240 7.33 -1.45 -8.11
CA LEU A 240 8.66 -0.86 -7.95
C LEU A 240 9.43 -1.43 -6.74
N SER A 241 8.73 -1.82 -5.67
CA SER A 241 9.32 -2.24 -4.39
C SER A 241 10.00 -3.61 -4.47
N VAL A 242 9.58 -4.48 -5.37
CA VAL A 242 10.19 -5.81 -5.57
C VAL A 242 10.79 -5.98 -6.97
N ASP A 243 11.01 -4.88 -7.69
CA ASP A 243 11.63 -4.92 -9.03
C ASP A 243 13.10 -5.34 -8.92
N GLU A 244 13.40 -6.58 -9.32
CA GLU A 244 14.74 -7.15 -9.33
C GLU A 244 15.48 -6.90 -10.66
N ARG A 245 14.83 -6.27 -11.64
CA ARG A 245 15.38 -6.17 -13.00
C ARG A 245 16.53 -5.17 -13.03
N SER A 246 17.68 -5.62 -13.54
CA SER A 246 18.77 -4.73 -13.95
C SER A 246 18.35 -3.82 -15.11
N ALA A 247 19.07 -2.72 -15.33
CA ALA A 247 18.85 -1.83 -16.47
C ALA A 247 18.84 -2.57 -17.83
N THR A 248 19.67 -3.61 -17.97
CA THR A 248 19.70 -4.47 -19.16
C THR A 248 18.44 -5.33 -19.32
N HIS A 249 17.88 -5.85 -18.23
CA HIS A 249 16.61 -6.59 -18.30
C HIS A 249 15.45 -5.65 -18.64
N GLN A 250 15.42 -4.45 -18.06
CA GLN A 250 14.41 -3.44 -18.35
C GLN A 250 14.45 -3.01 -19.82
N SER A 251 15.63 -2.73 -20.38
CA SER A 251 15.77 -2.34 -21.79
C SER A 251 15.39 -3.44 -22.79
N ARG A 252 15.48 -4.72 -22.37
CA ARG A 252 15.01 -5.88 -23.15
C ARG A 252 13.53 -6.18 -22.97
N GLY A 253 12.79 -5.37 -22.20
CA GLY A 253 11.37 -5.55 -21.96
C GLY A 253 11.03 -6.77 -21.10
N PHE A 254 11.95 -7.24 -20.24
CA PHE A 254 11.60 -8.28 -19.28
C PHE A 254 10.49 -7.77 -18.34
N PRO A 255 9.40 -8.54 -18.15
CA PRO A 255 8.33 -8.11 -17.26
C PRO A 255 8.80 -8.09 -15.81
N PRO A 256 8.31 -7.14 -14.99
CA PRO A 256 8.51 -7.19 -13.55
C PRO A 256 7.81 -8.41 -12.94
N ARG A 257 8.28 -8.86 -11.79
CA ARG A 257 7.70 -9.97 -11.04
C ARG A 257 6.27 -9.70 -10.57
N VAL A 258 6.00 -8.44 -10.21
CA VAL A 258 4.64 -7.94 -10.03
C VAL A 258 4.09 -7.58 -11.39
N SER A 259 3.02 -8.23 -11.83
CA SER A 259 2.52 -8.01 -13.19
C SER A 259 1.02 -8.26 -13.34
N PHE A 260 0.42 -7.59 -14.33
CA PHE A 260 -0.94 -7.87 -14.77
C PHE A 260 -1.01 -9.20 -15.57
N GLY A 261 -0.01 -9.41 -16.43
CA GLY A 261 0.11 -10.56 -17.33
C GLY A 261 0.76 -10.12 -18.65
N SER A 262 1.04 -11.07 -19.54
CA SER A 262 1.66 -10.82 -20.85
C SER A 262 0.74 -11.12 -22.05
N GLY A 263 -0.41 -11.72 -21.81
CA GLY A 263 -1.39 -12.09 -22.83
C GLY A 263 -2.58 -12.82 -22.25
N TRP A 264 -3.61 -13.02 -23.07
CA TRP A 264 -4.72 -13.91 -22.77
C TRP A 264 -4.24 -15.37 -22.67
N VAL A 265 -4.78 -16.11 -21.70
CA VAL A 265 -4.58 -17.56 -21.56
C VAL A 265 -5.40 -18.27 -22.64
N ARG A 266 -4.85 -19.31 -23.25
CA ARG A 266 -5.48 -19.94 -24.43
C ARG A 266 -6.24 -21.20 -24.06
N GLU A 267 -5.59 -22.10 -23.34
CA GLU A 267 -6.05 -23.46 -23.13
C GLU A 267 -6.02 -23.86 -21.67
N SER A 268 -4.95 -23.55 -20.92
CA SER A 268 -4.75 -24.15 -19.60
C SER A 268 -4.00 -23.26 -18.62
N VAL A 269 -4.27 -23.50 -17.33
CA VAL A 269 -3.49 -22.96 -16.20
C VAL A 269 -1.99 -23.24 -16.33
N LEU A 270 -1.62 -24.35 -16.99
CA LEU A 270 -0.22 -24.73 -17.22
C LEU A 270 0.57 -23.64 -17.97
N GLU A 271 -0.08 -22.87 -18.85
CA GLU A 271 0.57 -21.75 -19.56
C GLU A 271 1.09 -20.70 -18.59
N ILE A 272 0.33 -20.37 -17.54
CA ILE A 272 0.70 -19.39 -16.52
C ILE A 272 1.90 -19.89 -15.73
N PHE A 273 1.84 -21.11 -15.21
CA PHE A 273 2.93 -21.68 -14.40
C PHE A 273 4.20 -21.86 -15.22
N ARG A 274 4.11 -22.40 -16.44
CA ARG A 274 5.26 -22.56 -17.35
C ARG A 274 5.89 -21.21 -17.69
N GLU A 275 5.08 -20.19 -17.96
CA GLU A 275 5.57 -18.84 -18.19
C GLU A 275 6.32 -18.29 -16.97
N GLN A 276 5.75 -18.42 -15.77
CA GLN A 276 6.39 -17.96 -14.54
C GLN A 276 7.73 -18.66 -14.31
N ILE A 277 7.78 -19.99 -14.43
CA ILE A 277 8.99 -20.80 -14.26
C ILE A 277 10.06 -20.40 -15.29
N ALA A 278 9.68 -20.16 -16.53
CA ALA A 278 10.60 -19.78 -17.60
C ALA A 278 11.16 -18.36 -17.43
N ARG A 279 10.39 -17.43 -16.86
CA ARG A 279 10.76 -16.01 -16.76
C ARG A 279 11.44 -15.65 -15.45
N PHE A 280 11.04 -16.24 -14.33
CA PHE A 280 11.45 -15.80 -13.00
C PHE A 280 12.38 -16.79 -12.31
N ARG A 281 13.53 -16.28 -11.87
CA ARG A 281 14.48 -17.04 -11.05
C ARG A 281 13.87 -17.34 -9.68
N ILE A 282 14.22 -18.50 -9.15
CA ILE A 282 13.90 -18.93 -7.78
C ILE A 282 14.49 -17.92 -6.78
N LEU A 283 13.64 -17.39 -5.90
CA LEU A 283 14.04 -16.52 -4.78
C LEU A 283 14.18 -17.31 -3.48
N LEU A 284 13.21 -18.18 -3.19
CA LEU A 284 13.16 -18.99 -1.98
C LEU A 284 13.22 -20.48 -2.35
N ALA A 285 14.01 -21.25 -1.62
CA ALA A 285 13.98 -22.70 -1.66
C ALA A 285 13.31 -23.19 -0.36
N ALA A 286 12.39 -24.14 -0.49
CA ALA A 286 11.80 -24.84 0.65
C ALA A 286 12.40 -26.25 0.75
N ASP A 287 12.27 -26.87 1.93
CA ASP A 287 12.63 -28.27 2.12
C ASP A 287 11.77 -29.16 1.23
N LEU A 288 12.45 -30.04 0.50
CA LEU A 288 11.87 -30.93 -0.51
C LEU A 288 11.68 -32.32 0.12
N GLU A 289 10.61 -32.46 0.90
CA GLU A 289 10.26 -33.75 1.54
C GLU A 289 9.33 -34.61 0.67
N GLU A 290 8.70 -34.02 -0.37
CA GLU A 290 7.77 -34.71 -1.27
C GLU A 290 8.36 -34.98 -2.66
N ASP A 291 8.00 -36.13 -3.23
CA ASP A 291 8.18 -36.45 -4.65
C ASP A 291 6.81 -36.61 -5.29
N SER A 292 6.33 -35.52 -5.91
CA SER A 292 4.98 -35.41 -6.45
C SER A 292 4.64 -36.46 -7.51
N LEU A 293 5.61 -36.89 -8.32
CA LEU A 293 5.39 -37.92 -9.34
C LEU A 293 5.22 -39.29 -8.68
N ALA A 294 6.08 -39.63 -7.72
CA ALA A 294 5.97 -40.89 -6.98
C ALA A 294 4.67 -40.95 -6.14
N MET A 295 4.18 -39.82 -5.62
CA MET A 295 2.88 -39.74 -4.94
C MET A 295 1.73 -40.08 -5.90
N LEU A 296 1.72 -39.51 -7.10
CA LEU A 296 0.71 -39.81 -8.11
C LEU A 296 0.74 -41.29 -8.53
N GLU A 297 1.92 -41.89 -8.68
CA GLU A 297 2.06 -43.33 -8.95
C GLU A 297 1.42 -44.21 -7.85
N ARG A 298 1.35 -43.72 -6.61
CA ARG A 298 0.67 -44.38 -5.48
C ARG A 298 -0.82 -44.03 -5.37
N GLY A 299 -1.35 -43.17 -6.25
CA GLY A 299 -2.72 -42.68 -6.20
C GLY A 299 -2.96 -41.62 -5.11
N GLU A 300 -1.90 -41.00 -4.60
CA GLU A 300 -1.96 -39.90 -3.63
C GLU A 300 -2.03 -38.55 -4.35
N VAL A 301 -2.71 -37.57 -3.76
CA VAL A 301 -2.77 -36.19 -4.30
C VAL A 301 -1.58 -35.38 -3.76
N PRO A 302 -0.62 -34.96 -4.61
CA PRO A 302 0.58 -34.24 -4.16
C PRO A 302 0.27 -32.79 -3.77
N THR A 303 1.00 -32.23 -2.80
CA THR A 303 0.76 -30.83 -2.36
C THR A 303 1.30 -29.79 -3.33
N LEU A 304 2.17 -30.21 -4.26
CA LEU A 304 2.86 -29.37 -5.25
C LEU A 304 3.60 -28.19 -4.58
N ARG A 305 4.25 -28.46 -3.46
CA ARG A 305 4.90 -27.50 -2.56
C ARG A 305 5.96 -26.68 -3.27
N ALA A 306 6.80 -27.28 -4.11
CA ALA A 306 7.84 -26.53 -4.79
C ALA A 306 7.24 -25.54 -5.80
N LEU A 307 6.23 -25.98 -6.57
CA LEU A 307 5.48 -25.12 -7.47
C LEU A 307 4.74 -24.00 -6.72
N ARG A 308 4.06 -24.31 -5.61
CA ARG A 308 3.36 -23.33 -4.77
C ARG A 308 4.30 -22.30 -4.17
N VAL A 309 5.47 -22.71 -3.69
CA VAL A 309 6.50 -21.79 -3.16
C VAL A 309 7.06 -20.89 -4.27
N HIS A 310 7.33 -21.43 -5.46
CA HIS A 310 7.76 -20.62 -6.61
C HIS A 310 6.69 -19.60 -7.00
N ASN A 311 5.44 -20.04 -7.20
CA ASN A 311 4.29 -19.18 -7.54
C ASN A 311 4.03 -18.12 -6.45
N GLY A 312 4.24 -18.48 -5.17
CA GLY A 312 4.15 -17.56 -4.03
C GLY A 312 5.19 -16.45 -4.02
N THR A 313 6.23 -16.56 -4.86
CA THR A 313 7.23 -15.50 -5.09
C THR A 313 7.10 -14.86 -6.47
N THR A 314 5.96 -15.04 -7.15
CA THR A 314 5.62 -14.33 -8.39
C THR A 314 4.27 -13.65 -8.23
N TYR A 315 4.24 -12.32 -8.32
CA TYR A 315 3.13 -11.53 -7.81
C TYR A 315 2.20 -11.06 -8.93
N ARG A 316 1.38 -11.96 -9.47
CA ARG A 316 0.36 -11.58 -10.47
C ARG A 316 -0.87 -11.01 -9.80
N TRP A 317 -1.41 -9.91 -10.34
CA TRP A 317 -2.64 -9.28 -9.82
C TRP A 317 -3.87 -10.21 -9.84
N ASN A 318 -3.97 -11.10 -10.83
CA ASN A 318 -4.79 -12.31 -10.73
C ASN A 318 -3.84 -13.51 -10.71
N ARG A 319 -3.84 -14.28 -9.63
CA ARG A 319 -2.94 -15.41 -9.44
C ARG A 319 -3.67 -16.72 -9.68
N ALA A 320 -3.03 -17.62 -10.44
CA ALA A 320 -3.45 -19.00 -10.56
C ALA A 320 -2.99 -19.76 -9.31
N CYS A 321 -3.90 -20.42 -8.62
CA CYS A 321 -3.62 -21.09 -7.36
C CYS A 321 -4.07 -22.56 -7.43
N TYR A 322 -3.19 -23.44 -6.99
CA TYR A 322 -3.48 -24.85 -6.71
C TYR A 322 -3.62 -25.03 -5.19
N GLY A 323 -4.62 -25.79 -4.79
CA GLY A 323 -4.84 -26.15 -3.40
C GLY A 323 -5.41 -27.56 -3.25
N ILE A 324 -5.49 -28.00 -2.00
CA ILE A 324 -6.13 -29.26 -1.62
C ILE A 324 -7.12 -28.95 -0.50
N SER A 325 -8.35 -29.43 -0.63
CA SER A 325 -9.39 -29.37 0.40
C SER A 325 -9.98 -30.76 0.58
N GLU A 326 -10.02 -31.25 1.83
CA GLU A 326 -10.54 -32.59 2.16
C GLU A 326 -9.86 -33.72 1.35
N GLY A 327 -8.58 -33.55 1.01
CA GLY A 327 -7.80 -34.51 0.23
C GLY A 327 -8.04 -34.45 -1.29
N ILE A 328 -8.87 -33.53 -1.78
CA ILE A 328 -9.19 -33.35 -3.20
C ILE A 328 -8.50 -32.09 -3.72
N ALA A 329 -7.90 -32.18 -4.91
CA ALA A 329 -7.22 -31.06 -5.54
C ALA A 329 -8.23 -30.06 -6.16
N HIS A 330 -7.94 -28.77 -6.08
CA HIS A 330 -8.75 -27.73 -6.71
C HIS A 330 -7.89 -26.60 -7.29
N LEU A 331 -8.43 -25.94 -8.31
CA LEU A 331 -7.86 -24.71 -8.88
C LEU A 331 -8.71 -23.51 -8.46
N ARG A 332 -8.05 -22.38 -8.22
CA ARG A 332 -8.73 -21.11 -7.96
C ARG A 332 -8.00 -19.95 -8.62
N ILE A 333 -8.76 -18.93 -8.93
CA ILE A 333 -8.25 -17.62 -9.33
C ILE A 333 -8.30 -16.74 -8.08
N GLU A 334 -7.15 -16.25 -7.67
CA GLU A 334 -7.03 -15.28 -6.59
C GLU A 334 -6.90 -13.88 -7.19
N ASN A 335 -7.84 -13.01 -6.86
CA ASN A 335 -7.82 -11.61 -7.21
C ASN A 335 -7.15 -10.82 -6.09
N ARG A 336 -5.98 -10.25 -6.38
CA ARG A 336 -5.13 -9.53 -5.41
C ARG A 336 -5.23 -8.01 -5.54
N VAL A 337 -6.09 -7.51 -6.43
CA VAL A 337 -6.11 -6.06 -6.76
C VAL A 337 -6.87 -5.25 -5.74
N LEU A 338 -7.82 -5.85 -5.02
CA LEU A 338 -8.68 -5.14 -4.09
C LEU A 338 -7.85 -4.68 -2.87
N PRO A 339 -7.91 -3.38 -2.52
CA PRO A 339 -7.28 -2.88 -1.29
C PRO A 339 -8.08 -3.30 -0.06
N ALA A 340 -7.42 -3.37 1.09
CA ALA A 340 -8.13 -3.44 2.36
C ALA A 340 -8.95 -2.17 2.60
N GLY A 341 -10.11 -2.32 3.23
CA GLY A 341 -11.07 -1.28 3.58
C GLY A 341 -11.83 -0.70 2.37
N PRO A 342 -12.54 0.43 2.56
CA PRO A 342 -12.60 1.24 3.78
C PRO A 342 -13.36 0.60 4.93
N THR A 343 -14.22 -0.39 4.68
CA THR A 343 -14.95 -1.18 5.70
C THR A 343 -15.12 -2.61 5.22
N VAL A 344 -15.45 -3.52 6.13
CA VAL A 344 -15.78 -4.91 5.77
C VAL A 344 -17.00 -4.96 4.84
N ALA A 345 -18.01 -4.12 5.07
CA ALA A 345 -19.15 -4.00 4.16
C ALA A 345 -18.73 -3.55 2.75
N ASP A 346 -17.78 -2.61 2.65
CA ASP A 346 -17.25 -2.16 1.38
C ASP A 346 -16.41 -3.24 0.65
N GLU A 347 -15.64 -4.03 1.41
CA GLU A 347 -14.83 -5.16 0.92
C GLU A 347 -15.73 -6.26 0.34
N VAL A 348 -16.77 -6.68 1.06
CA VAL A 348 -17.72 -7.68 0.57
C VAL A 348 -18.55 -7.15 -0.59
N ALA A 349 -18.86 -5.85 -0.64
CA ALA A 349 -19.48 -5.24 -1.82
C ALA A 349 -18.58 -5.30 -3.07
N ASN A 350 -17.26 -5.08 -2.91
CA ASN A 350 -16.29 -5.27 -3.98
C ASN A 350 -16.23 -6.73 -4.44
N ALA A 351 -16.21 -7.68 -3.49
CA ALA A 351 -16.23 -9.12 -3.78
C ALA A 351 -17.51 -9.54 -4.53
N ALA A 352 -18.67 -9.05 -4.10
CA ALA A 352 -19.96 -9.34 -4.74
C ALA A 352 -20.00 -8.86 -6.20
N LEU A 353 -19.47 -7.66 -6.48
CA LEU A 353 -19.31 -7.18 -7.85
C LEU A 353 -18.40 -8.10 -8.67
N TYR A 354 -17.24 -8.47 -8.13
CA TYR A 354 -16.29 -9.36 -8.81
C TYR A 354 -16.89 -10.75 -9.08
N PHE A 355 -17.42 -11.42 -8.05
CA PHE A 355 -18.02 -12.75 -8.18
C PHE A 355 -19.24 -12.76 -9.10
N GLY A 356 -20.10 -11.75 -9.00
CA GLY A 356 -21.24 -11.62 -9.90
C GLY A 356 -20.81 -11.50 -11.36
N LEU A 357 -19.77 -10.70 -11.65
CA LEU A 357 -19.21 -10.61 -12.99
C LEU A 357 -18.62 -11.94 -13.44
N MET A 358 -17.80 -12.58 -12.61
CA MET A 358 -17.22 -13.89 -12.91
C MET A 358 -18.29 -14.93 -13.29
N SER A 359 -19.47 -14.88 -12.65
CA SER A 359 -20.56 -15.83 -12.90
C SER A 359 -21.44 -15.55 -14.12
N ALA A 360 -21.44 -14.33 -14.68
CA ALA A 360 -22.31 -13.99 -15.81
C ALA A 360 -21.55 -13.54 -17.08
N PHE A 361 -20.27 -13.21 -16.98
CA PHE A 361 -19.55 -12.58 -18.09
C PHE A 361 -19.48 -13.46 -19.34
N LEU A 362 -19.30 -14.77 -19.18
CA LEU A 362 -19.22 -15.72 -20.29
C LEU A 362 -20.54 -15.86 -21.06
N GLU A 363 -21.69 -15.51 -20.46
CA GLU A 363 -22.96 -15.50 -21.19
C GLU A 363 -23.02 -14.37 -22.23
N ALA A 364 -22.45 -13.21 -21.89
CA ALA A 364 -22.38 -12.06 -22.78
C ALA A 364 -21.19 -12.15 -23.75
N TYR A 365 -20.06 -12.64 -23.26
CA TYR A 365 -18.80 -12.75 -24.01
C TYR A 365 -18.18 -14.13 -23.79
N PRO A 366 -18.57 -15.15 -24.58
CA PRO A 366 -18.09 -16.53 -24.41
C PRO A 366 -16.56 -16.67 -24.50
N ASP A 367 -15.91 -15.78 -25.23
CA ASP A 367 -14.46 -15.68 -25.30
C ASP A 367 -14.04 -14.19 -25.43
N ILE A 368 -13.67 -13.60 -24.29
CA ILE A 368 -13.24 -12.19 -24.23
C ILE A 368 -11.98 -11.93 -25.07
N SER A 369 -11.13 -12.94 -25.28
CA SER A 369 -9.89 -12.81 -26.06
C SER A 369 -10.14 -12.52 -27.55
N LYS A 370 -11.35 -12.79 -28.04
CA LYS A 370 -11.76 -12.53 -29.43
C LYS A 370 -12.35 -11.14 -29.64
N VAL A 371 -12.73 -10.45 -28.58
CA VAL A 371 -13.52 -9.21 -28.66
C VAL A 371 -12.89 -8.03 -27.91
N MET A 372 -11.76 -8.26 -27.23
CA MET A 372 -10.96 -7.24 -26.56
C MET A 372 -9.46 -7.58 -26.71
N ALA A 373 -8.65 -6.58 -27.07
CA ALA A 373 -7.20 -6.76 -27.06
C ALA A 373 -6.68 -6.86 -25.62
N PHE A 374 -5.69 -7.72 -25.39
CA PHE A 374 -5.09 -7.86 -24.06
C PHE A 374 -4.47 -6.55 -23.57
N ASP A 375 -3.89 -5.77 -24.49
CA ASP A 375 -3.29 -4.48 -24.18
C ASP A 375 -4.32 -3.46 -23.69
N ASP A 376 -5.57 -3.52 -24.17
CA ASP A 376 -6.65 -2.67 -23.67
C ASP A 376 -7.01 -3.05 -22.23
N ALA A 377 -7.16 -4.35 -21.93
CA ALA A 377 -7.42 -4.82 -20.57
C ALA A 377 -6.31 -4.37 -19.60
N ARG A 378 -5.05 -4.50 -20.03
CA ARG A 378 -3.88 -4.07 -19.25
C ARG A 378 -3.83 -2.55 -19.07
N MET A 379 -4.10 -1.78 -20.12
CA MET A 379 -4.13 -0.32 -20.06
C MET A 379 -5.24 0.16 -19.13
N ASN A 380 -6.45 -0.40 -19.27
CA ASN A 380 -7.59 -0.11 -18.41
C ASN A 380 -7.25 -0.34 -16.93
N PHE A 381 -6.48 -1.39 -16.60
CA PHE A 381 -6.05 -1.66 -15.23
C PHE A 381 -5.21 -0.51 -14.65
N PHE A 382 -4.23 -0.01 -15.40
CA PHE A 382 -3.41 1.13 -14.94
C PHE A 382 -4.20 2.44 -14.90
N GLU A 383 -5.13 2.64 -15.83
CA GLU A 383 -6.03 3.81 -15.81
C GLU A 383 -6.97 3.79 -14.60
N ALA A 384 -7.52 2.62 -14.25
CA ALA A 384 -8.31 2.41 -13.05
C ALA A 384 -7.49 2.70 -11.78
N ALA A 385 -6.26 2.19 -11.70
CA ALA A 385 -5.38 2.45 -10.56
C ALA A 385 -5.05 3.94 -10.39
N ARG A 386 -4.76 4.66 -11.48
CA ARG A 386 -4.45 6.09 -11.45
C ARG A 386 -5.67 6.95 -11.11
N HIS A 387 -6.80 6.67 -11.75
CA HIS A 387 -7.91 7.61 -11.84
C HIS A 387 -9.20 7.13 -11.17
N GLY A 388 -9.25 5.90 -10.67
CA GLY A 388 -10.45 5.32 -10.05
C GLY A 388 -11.67 5.46 -10.97
N LEU A 389 -12.80 5.89 -10.41
CA LEU A 389 -14.05 6.15 -11.15
C LEU A 389 -13.96 7.24 -12.24
N LYS A 390 -12.86 8.00 -12.31
CA LYS A 390 -12.62 8.99 -13.38
C LYS A 390 -11.93 8.37 -14.61
N ALA A 391 -11.52 7.11 -14.56
CA ALA A 391 -10.85 6.44 -15.65
C ALA A 391 -11.73 6.34 -16.91
N GLN A 392 -11.09 6.27 -18.07
CA GLN A 392 -11.70 5.93 -19.35
C GLN A 392 -11.22 4.53 -19.75
N PHE A 393 -12.14 3.70 -20.23
CA PHE A 393 -11.86 2.32 -20.59
C PHE A 393 -12.12 2.05 -22.06
N HIS A 394 -11.12 1.48 -22.72
CA HIS A 394 -11.25 0.86 -24.03
C HIS A 394 -11.88 -0.52 -23.85
N TRP A 395 -13.09 -0.70 -24.35
CA TRP A 395 -13.92 -1.86 -24.09
C TRP A 395 -14.31 -2.59 -25.37
N VAL A 396 -15.10 -3.65 -25.21
CA VAL A 396 -15.51 -4.55 -26.30
C VAL A 396 -16.11 -3.80 -27.48
N GLY A 397 -15.63 -4.14 -28.68
CA GLY A 397 -16.07 -3.55 -29.95
C GLY A 397 -15.56 -2.12 -30.17
N ASP A 398 -14.34 -1.83 -29.72
CA ASP A 398 -13.65 -0.53 -29.83
C ASP A 398 -14.41 0.64 -29.19
N LYS A 399 -15.30 0.35 -28.23
CA LYS A 399 -16.08 1.37 -27.53
C LYS A 399 -15.27 1.92 -26.37
N VAL A 400 -15.36 3.23 -26.14
CA VAL A 400 -14.78 3.87 -24.97
C VAL A 400 -15.89 4.26 -24.01
N TYR A 401 -15.75 3.89 -22.74
CA TYR A 401 -16.67 4.26 -21.67
C TYR A 401 -15.92 4.95 -20.54
N SER A 402 -16.57 5.89 -19.85
CA SER A 402 -16.11 6.23 -18.52
C SER A 402 -16.31 5.04 -17.58
N ALA A 403 -15.47 4.90 -16.55
CA ALA A 403 -15.61 3.82 -15.57
C ALA A 403 -17.01 3.82 -14.93
N THR A 404 -17.54 5.00 -14.61
CA THR A 404 -18.89 5.15 -14.05
C THR A 404 -19.96 4.63 -15.02
N ASP A 405 -19.91 5.05 -16.29
CA ASP A 405 -20.94 4.66 -17.27
C ASP A 405 -20.89 3.16 -17.57
N LEU A 406 -19.70 2.59 -17.70
CA LEU A 406 -19.52 1.14 -17.92
C LEU A 406 -20.07 0.35 -16.73
N LEU A 407 -19.73 0.76 -15.51
CA LEU A 407 -20.18 0.10 -14.30
C LEU A 407 -21.70 0.16 -14.16
N THR A 408 -22.30 1.35 -14.22
CA THR A 408 -23.73 1.54 -14.00
C THR A 408 -24.59 0.96 -15.12
N SER A 409 -24.19 1.15 -16.38
CA SER A 409 -25.04 0.79 -17.53
C SER A 409 -24.91 -0.67 -17.96
N HIS A 410 -23.78 -1.32 -17.65
CA HIS A 410 -23.48 -2.65 -18.17
C HIS A 410 -23.07 -3.66 -17.10
N LEU A 411 -22.13 -3.31 -16.22
CA LEU A 411 -21.49 -4.30 -15.35
C LEU A 411 -22.27 -4.58 -14.05
N LEU A 412 -22.85 -3.57 -13.39
CA LEU A 412 -23.68 -3.79 -12.20
C LEU A 412 -24.92 -4.65 -12.51
N PRO A 413 -25.69 -4.40 -13.60
CA PRO A 413 -26.78 -5.31 -13.99
C PRO A 413 -26.29 -6.73 -14.29
N MET A 414 -25.13 -6.87 -14.94
CA MET A 414 -24.53 -8.17 -15.24
C MET A 414 -24.12 -8.91 -13.97
N ALA A 415 -23.48 -8.22 -13.02
CA ALA A 415 -23.06 -8.79 -11.75
C ALA A 415 -24.26 -9.27 -10.93
N ARG A 416 -25.32 -8.45 -10.85
CA ARG A 416 -26.59 -8.83 -10.22
C ARG A 416 -27.16 -10.12 -10.81
N LYS A 417 -27.20 -10.23 -12.15
CA LYS A 417 -27.64 -11.45 -12.83
C LYS A 417 -26.75 -12.65 -12.50
N GLY A 418 -25.43 -12.47 -12.46
CA GLY A 418 -24.50 -13.56 -12.13
C GLY A 418 -24.66 -14.08 -10.71
N LEU A 419 -24.89 -13.19 -9.74
CA LEU A 419 -25.20 -13.60 -8.37
C LEU A 419 -26.55 -14.33 -8.28
N GLN A 420 -27.57 -13.88 -9.03
CA GLN A 420 -28.87 -14.58 -9.11
C GLN A 420 -28.72 -15.98 -9.72
N ASN A 421 -27.95 -16.11 -10.79
CA ASN A 421 -27.69 -17.40 -11.44
C ASN A 421 -26.92 -18.37 -10.53
N ALA A 422 -26.14 -17.83 -9.58
CA ALA A 422 -25.44 -18.59 -8.55
C ALA A 422 -26.28 -18.86 -7.30
N ASP A 423 -27.60 -18.58 -7.34
CA ASP A 423 -28.53 -18.79 -6.23
C ASP A 423 -28.13 -18.03 -4.94
N ILE A 424 -27.54 -16.84 -5.07
CA ILE A 424 -27.26 -15.96 -3.94
C ILE A 424 -28.56 -15.33 -3.44
N ASP A 425 -28.71 -15.26 -2.12
CA ASP A 425 -29.87 -14.65 -1.46
C ASP A 425 -30.14 -13.24 -2.00
N SER A 426 -31.39 -12.99 -2.44
CA SER A 426 -31.81 -11.68 -2.95
C SER A 426 -31.47 -10.50 -2.02
N ALA A 427 -31.59 -10.68 -0.70
CA ALA A 427 -31.23 -9.66 0.28
C ALA A 427 -29.72 -9.31 0.29
N ASP A 428 -28.85 -10.29 0.03
CA ASP A 428 -27.39 -10.06 -0.07
C ASP A 428 -27.07 -9.33 -1.37
N ILE A 429 -27.71 -9.75 -2.47
CA ILE A 429 -27.57 -9.06 -3.76
C ILE A 429 -28.00 -7.60 -3.63
N ASP A 430 -29.17 -7.34 -3.05
CA ASP A 430 -29.70 -5.98 -2.88
C ASP A 430 -28.80 -5.12 -1.99
N ARG A 431 -28.29 -5.68 -0.89
CA ARG A 431 -27.34 -4.99 -0.01
C ARG A 431 -26.04 -4.66 -0.73
N TYR A 432 -25.31 -5.66 -1.21
CA TYR A 432 -23.93 -5.48 -1.67
C TYR A 432 -23.85 -4.81 -3.05
N ILE A 433 -24.73 -5.17 -4.00
CA ILE A 433 -24.80 -4.45 -5.27
C ILE A 433 -25.35 -3.03 -5.05
N GLY A 434 -26.30 -2.84 -4.12
CA GLY A 434 -26.80 -1.52 -3.74
C GLY A 434 -25.71 -0.60 -3.18
N ILE A 435 -24.82 -1.12 -2.33
CA ILE A 435 -23.63 -0.39 -1.86
C ILE A 435 -22.78 0.09 -3.04
N MET A 436 -22.53 -0.78 -4.02
CA MET A 436 -21.74 -0.42 -5.20
C MET A 436 -22.45 0.63 -6.06
N GLU A 437 -23.76 0.47 -6.29
CA GLU A 437 -24.60 1.42 -7.02
C GLU A 437 -24.50 2.83 -6.42
N GLU A 438 -24.74 2.98 -5.11
CA GLU A 438 -24.69 4.28 -4.45
C GLU A 438 -23.25 4.82 -4.34
N ARG A 439 -22.23 3.97 -4.14
CA ARG A 439 -20.81 4.38 -4.14
C ARG A 439 -20.38 4.94 -5.49
N ILE A 440 -20.76 4.28 -6.58
CA ILE A 440 -20.44 4.70 -7.95
C ILE A 440 -21.19 5.99 -8.30
N LYS A 441 -22.49 6.06 -8.00
CA LYS A 441 -23.34 7.23 -8.24
C LYS A 441 -22.87 8.48 -7.50
N SER A 442 -22.52 8.35 -6.22
CA SER A 442 -21.95 9.42 -5.39
C SER A 442 -20.48 9.72 -5.71
N ARG A 443 -19.82 8.88 -6.50
CA ARG A 443 -18.39 8.93 -6.84
C ARG A 443 -17.48 8.99 -5.61
N ARG A 444 -17.86 8.30 -4.54
CA ARG A 444 -17.18 8.32 -3.24
C ARG A 444 -16.54 6.97 -2.95
N THR A 445 -15.38 6.72 -3.56
CA THR A 445 -14.49 5.61 -3.17
C THR A 445 -13.71 5.97 -1.90
N GLY A 446 -13.03 4.99 -1.28
CA GLY A 446 -12.12 5.25 -0.16
C GLY A 446 -11.04 6.27 -0.52
N ALA A 447 -10.44 6.13 -1.70
CA ALA A 447 -9.45 7.09 -2.18
C ALA A 447 -10.01 8.51 -2.36
N GLN A 448 -11.21 8.64 -2.95
CA GLN A 448 -11.86 9.95 -3.08
C GLN A 448 -12.20 10.55 -1.73
N TRP A 449 -12.67 9.74 -0.77
CA TRP A 449 -13.00 10.21 0.57
C TRP A 449 -11.76 10.75 1.29
N VAL A 450 -10.64 10.04 1.30
CA VAL A 450 -9.38 10.50 1.92
C VAL A 450 -8.90 11.81 1.29
N LEU A 451 -8.83 11.89 -0.05
CA LEU A 451 -8.37 13.09 -0.75
C LEU A 451 -9.26 14.32 -0.49
N ARG A 452 -10.59 14.11 -0.44
CA ARG A 452 -11.54 15.20 -0.15
C ARG A 452 -11.45 15.65 1.30
N SER A 453 -11.41 14.73 2.25
CA SER A 453 -11.23 15.05 3.68
C SER A 453 -9.96 15.86 3.91
N LEU A 454 -8.82 15.44 3.35
CA LEU A 454 -7.56 16.20 3.46
C LEU A 454 -7.64 17.60 2.84
N SER A 455 -8.40 17.76 1.75
CA SER A 455 -8.64 19.07 1.13
C SER A 455 -9.54 19.97 1.99
N GLU A 456 -10.56 19.41 2.65
CA GLU A 456 -11.50 20.16 3.50
C GLU A 456 -10.87 20.59 4.83
N MET A 457 -9.87 19.85 5.33
CA MET A 457 -9.10 20.21 6.52
C MET A 457 -8.24 21.49 6.33
N GLY A 458 -8.17 22.05 5.12
CA GLY A 458 -7.51 23.33 4.85
C GLY A 458 -5.98 23.28 4.93
N ALA A 459 -5.35 24.45 4.74
CA ALA A 459 -3.88 24.62 4.79
C ALA A 459 -3.38 25.14 6.15
N ASP A 460 -4.27 25.57 7.03
CA ASP A 460 -3.94 26.18 8.34
C ASP A 460 -3.44 25.16 9.39
N SER A 461 -3.17 23.93 8.98
CA SER A 461 -2.62 22.86 9.81
C SER A 461 -1.51 22.11 9.09
N THR A 462 -0.56 21.58 9.87
CA THR A 462 0.55 20.81 9.30
C THR A 462 0.03 19.56 8.57
N ARG A 463 0.80 19.12 7.59
CA ARG A 463 0.53 17.86 6.88
C ARG A 463 0.39 16.68 7.83
N ASP A 464 1.25 16.59 8.85
CA ASP A 464 1.17 15.55 9.88
C ASP A 464 -0.19 15.52 10.58
N ILE A 465 -0.66 16.69 11.00
CA ILE A 465 -1.95 16.83 11.69
C ILE A 465 -3.08 16.34 10.79
N ARG A 466 -3.07 16.71 9.50
CA ARG A 466 -4.12 16.29 8.55
C ARG A 466 -4.10 14.80 8.27
N GLU A 467 -2.92 14.21 8.08
CA GLU A 467 -2.76 12.76 7.89
C GLU A 467 -3.26 11.98 9.12
N ARG A 468 -2.90 12.41 10.32
CA ARG A 468 -3.36 11.74 11.56
C ARG A 468 -4.84 11.94 11.80
N SER A 469 -5.38 13.12 11.48
CA SER A 469 -6.81 13.41 11.56
C SER A 469 -7.61 12.53 10.60
N VAL A 470 -7.17 12.39 9.34
CA VAL A 470 -7.88 11.54 8.37
C VAL A 470 -7.80 10.07 8.77
N THR A 471 -6.66 9.59 9.26
CA THR A 471 -6.52 8.23 9.77
C THR A 471 -7.42 7.96 10.99
N ALA A 472 -7.52 8.92 11.93
CA ALA A 472 -8.44 8.82 13.06
C ALA A 472 -9.91 8.77 12.63
N GLU A 473 -10.31 9.63 11.68
CA GLU A 473 -11.66 9.62 11.11
C GLU A 473 -11.98 8.32 10.37
N MET A 474 -11.00 7.73 9.66
CA MET A 474 -11.14 6.40 9.05
C MET A 474 -11.42 5.33 10.11
N LEU A 475 -10.61 5.29 11.17
CA LEU A 475 -10.76 4.33 12.26
C LEU A 475 -12.14 4.42 12.93
N MET A 476 -12.56 5.63 13.29
CA MET A 476 -13.86 5.87 13.93
C MET A 476 -15.04 5.41 13.05
N ARG A 477 -14.97 5.68 11.75
CA ARG A 477 -16.06 5.32 10.81
C ARG A 477 -16.07 3.84 10.48
N GLN A 478 -14.89 3.21 10.45
CA GLN A 478 -14.74 1.75 10.30
C GLN A 478 -15.45 0.96 11.39
N GLN A 479 -15.41 1.43 12.63
CA GLN A 479 -16.10 0.78 13.76
C GLN A 479 -17.63 0.71 13.57
N GLN A 480 -18.21 1.59 12.75
CA GLN A 480 -19.64 1.56 12.44
C GLN A 480 -20.00 0.55 11.34
N ASN A 481 -19.00 0.03 10.62
CA ASN A 481 -19.14 -0.81 9.43
C ASN A 481 -20.16 -0.26 8.40
N ARG A 482 -20.32 1.07 8.34
CA ARG A 482 -21.14 1.74 7.33
C ARG A 482 -20.31 1.95 6.07
N PRO A 483 -20.85 1.70 4.88
CA PRO A 483 -20.12 1.91 3.63
C PRO A 483 -19.58 3.35 3.47
N VAL A 484 -18.42 3.50 2.85
CA VAL A 484 -17.75 4.80 2.68
C VAL A 484 -18.59 5.85 1.95
N HIS A 485 -19.52 5.42 1.09
CA HIS A 485 -20.40 6.35 0.38
C HIS A 485 -21.35 7.10 1.34
N GLU A 486 -21.61 6.55 2.51
CA GLU A 486 -22.44 7.17 3.55
C GLU A 486 -21.66 8.05 4.54
N TRP A 487 -20.32 8.08 4.43
CA TRP A 487 -19.49 8.85 5.35
C TRP A 487 -19.51 10.34 5.00
N ASP A 488 -19.75 11.18 6.01
CA ASP A 488 -19.37 12.59 5.94
C ASP A 488 -17.85 12.72 5.76
N TYR A 489 -17.40 13.80 5.14
CA TYR A 489 -15.96 14.07 5.02
C TYR A 489 -15.35 14.36 6.40
N GLY A 490 -14.09 13.92 6.56
CA GLY A 490 -13.35 14.09 7.79
C GLY A 490 -13.04 15.56 8.07
N GLN A 491 -13.08 15.94 9.35
CA GLN A 491 -12.82 17.30 9.80
C GLN A 491 -11.67 17.33 10.80
N LEU A 492 -11.04 18.50 10.96
CA LEU A 492 -10.09 18.72 12.06
C LEU A 492 -10.86 18.84 13.39
N ARG A 493 -10.85 17.80 14.21
CA ARG A 493 -11.48 17.84 15.54
C ARG A 493 -10.58 18.52 16.57
N SER A 494 -11.14 19.36 17.43
CA SER A 494 -10.39 20.01 18.54
C SER A 494 -9.84 19.00 19.55
N ASP A 495 -10.57 17.89 19.74
CA ASP A 495 -10.47 16.98 20.89
C ASP A 495 -9.74 15.65 20.59
N ASP A 496 -9.12 15.52 19.41
CA ASP A 496 -8.38 14.30 19.06
C ASP A 496 -7.30 14.01 20.12
N ASP A 497 -7.41 12.86 20.80
CA ASP A 497 -6.56 12.44 21.94
C ASP A 497 -5.07 12.40 21.58
N TRP A 498 -4.75 12.14 20.31
CA TRP A 498 -3.39 12.20 19.80
C TRP A 498 -2.84 13.61 19.71
N ARG A 499 -3.64 14.67 19.65
CA ARG A 499 -3.15 16.04 19.81
C ARG A 499 -2.66 16.30 21.24
N ARG A 500 -3.01 15.47 22.24
CA ARG A 500 -2.38 15.49 23.57
C ARG A 500 -0.95 14.97 23.54
N HIS A 501 -0.61 14.11 22.57
CA HIS A 501 0.71 13.47 22.40
C HIS A 501 1.44 13.85 21.10
N GLY A 502 0.81 14.65 20.22
CA GLY A 502 1.27 15.02 18.88
C GLY A 502 2.27 16.17 18.90
N TYR A 503 2.69 16.57 20.09
CA TYR A 503 3.76 17.53 20.34
C TYR A 503 4.85 16.88 21.18
N ARG A 504 5.01 15.55 21.13
CA ARG A 504 6.03 14.83 21.87
C ARG A 504 7.39 14.95 21.18
N THR A 505 7.42 14.83 19.85
CA THR A 505 8.64 14.97 19.05
C THR A 505 8.51 16.12 18.05
N VAL A 506 9.65 16.69 17.67
CA VAL A 506 9.76 17.80 16.73
C VAL A 506 9.09 17.48 15.38
N GLY A 507 9.31 16.29 14.85
CA GLY A 507 8.80 15.86 13.54
C GLY A 507 7.28 15.84 13.43
N GLN A 508 6.54 15.87 14.55
CA GLN A 508 5.07 15.87 14.54
C GLN A 508 4.46 17.25 14.26
N PHE A 509 5.21 18.34 14.45
CA PHE A 509 4.69 19.70 14.27
C PHE A 509 5.67 20.65 13.56
N MET A 510 6.86 20.18 13.19
CA MET A 510 7.78 20.98 12.38
C MET A 510 7.17 21.41 11.05
N SER A 511 7.57 22.58 10.58
CA SER A 511 7.29 23.01 9.22
C SER A 511 8.20 22.24 8.26
N THR A 512 7.60 21.61 7.25
CA THR A 512 8.31 20.84 6.20
C THR A 512 8.23 21.48 4.81
N ASP A 513 7.38 22.50 4.64
CA ASP A 513 7.40 23.38 3.49
C ASP A 513 8.42 24.49 3.79
N LEU A 514 9.62 24.32 3.23
CA LEU A 514 10.79 25.10 3.61
C LEU A 514 11.13 26.11 2.53
N PHE A 515 11.33 27.35 2.96
CA PHE A 515 11.96 28.38 2.14
C PHE A 515 13.44 28.46 2.51
N THR A 516 14.29 28.09 1.55
CA THR A 516 15.75 28.03 1.68
C THR A 516 16.42 28.99 0.70
N VAL A 517 17.71 29.26 0.92
CA VAL A 517 18.59 29.97 -0.02
C VAL A 517 19.92 29.24 -0.14
N HIS A 518 20.63 29.45 -1.25
CA HIS A 518 21.97 28.92 -1.48
C HIS A 518 23.06 29.87 -0.92
N PRO A 519 24.24 29.38 -0.47
CA PRO A 519 25.34 30.22 0.02
C PRO A 519 25.79 31.35 -0.91
N GLU A 520 25.68 31.13 -2.23
CA GLU A 520 26.07 32.11 -3.25
C GLU A 520 24.94 33.09 -3.62
N ASP A 521 23.72 32.89 -3.10
CA ASP A 521 22.60 33.78 -3.37
C ASP A 521 22.84 35.17 -2.75
N LEU A 522 22.15 36.16 -3.31
CA LEU A 522 22.16 37.50 -2.76
C LEU A 522 21.39 37.57 -1.45
N VAL A 523 21.93 38.29 -0.47
CA VAL A 523 21.24 38.56 0.80
C VAL A 523 19.87 39.22 0.59
N ASP A 524 19.71 40.01 -0.47
CA ASP A 524 18.44 40.62 -0.86
C ASP A 524 17.35 39.58 -1.19
N LEU A 525 17.72 38.42 -1.73
CA LEU A 525 16.79 37.31 -1.94
C LEU A 525 16.32 36.77 -0.59
N ALA A 526 17.24 36.49 0.33
CA ALA A 526 16.88 36.02 1.67
C ALA A 526 15.99 37.03 2.42
N ALA A 527 16.24 38.33 2.26
CA ALA A 527 15.39 39.38 2.80
C ALA A 527 13.99 39.41 2.15
N SER A 528 13.91 39.24 0.83
CA SER A 528 12.65 39.21 0.09
C SER A 528 11.81 37.98 0.46
N VAL A 529 12.43 36.80 0.57
CA VAL A 529 11.79 35.57 1.04
C VAL A 529 11.21 35.75 2.45
N MET A 530 11.97 36.37 3.38
CA MET A 530 11.46 36.68 4.72
C MET A 530 10.23 37.60 4.69
N ASP A 531 10.20 38.59 3.78
CA ASP A 531 9.08 39.52 3.64
C ASP A 531 7.86 38.86 3.02
N TRP A 532 8.04 38.18 1.88
CA TRP A 532 6.96 37.53 1.11
C TRP A 532 6.28 36.42 1.89
N GLU A 533 7.07 35.57 2.56
CA GLU A 533 6.57 34.40 3.29
C GLU A 533 6.33 34.70 4.78
N HIS A 534 6.53 35.95 5.19
CA HIS A 534 6.36 36.41 6.58
C HIS A 534 7.17 35.59 7.61
N ILE A 535 8.34 35.10 7.21
CA ILE A 535 9.23 34.28 8.06
C ILE A 535 10.42 35.08 8.59
N ARG A 536 10.99 34.63 9.71
CA ARG A 536 12.08 35.34 10.42
C ARG A 536 13.45 34.67 10.29
N HIS A 537 13.47 33.45 9.77
CA HIS A 537 14.63 32.57 9.69
C HIS A 537 14.57 31.86 8.34
N VAL A 538 15.70 31.83 7.63
CA VAL A 538 15.83 31.16 6.33
C VAL A 538 17.06 30.25 6.43
N PRO A 539 16.87 28.92 6.42
CA PRO A 539 17.97 27.96 6.31
C PRO A 539 18.76 28.16 5.02
N VAL A 540 20.06 27.89 5.09
CA VAL A 540 20.95 27.93 3.93
C VAL A 540 21.39 26.51 3.62
N GLU A 541 21.14 26.06 2.40
CA GLU A 541 21.48 24.71 1.93
C GLU A 541 22.35 24.74 0.68
N ASP A 542 23.21 23.72 0.52
CA ASP A 542 23.99 23.55 -0.70
C ASP A 542 23.21 22.84 -1.82
N ASP A 543 23.83 22.67 -2.98
CA ASP A 543 23.26 21.95 -4.13
C ASP A 543 22.87 20.48 -3.83
N HIS A 544 23.32 19.93 -2.70
CA HIS A 544 22.99 18.58 -2.25
C HIS A 544 21.82 18.57 -1.27
N GLY A 545 21.26 19.73 -0.87
CA GLY A 545 20.22 19.85 0.15
C GLY A 545 20.74 19.67 1.59
N SER A 546 22.07 19.79 1.77
CA SER A 546 22.70 19.70 3.08
C SER A 546 22.70 21.07 3.75
N LEU A 547 22.35 21.12 5.04
CA LEU A 547 22.26 22.38 5.78
C LEU A 547 23.66 22.93 6.08
N VAL A 548 23.99 24.09 5.49
CA VAL A 548 25.32 24.72 5.65
C VAL A 548 25.29 26.01 6.49
N GLY A 549 24.11 26.61 6.66
CA GLY A 549 23.98 27.82 7.47
C GLY A 549 22.54 28.21 7.78
N ILE A 550 22.39 29.35 8.45
CA ILE A 550 21.09 30.00 8.65
C ILE A 550 21.22 31.52 8.64
N ILE A 551 20.28 32.19 7.98
CA ILE A 551 20.12 33.65 8.06
C ILE A 551 18.90 33.95 8.93
N THR A 552 19.03 34.98 9.76
CA THR A 552 17.95 35.47 10.62
C THR A 552 17.67 36.94 10.29
N HIS A 553 16.45 37.41 10.52
CA HIS A 553 16.14 38.83 10.35
C HIS A 553 17.10 39.73 11.17
N ARG A 554 17.58 39.25 12.33
CA ARG A 554 18.58 39.97 13.15
C ARG A 554 19.92 40.11 12.43
N THR A 555 20.32 39.11 11.64
CA THR A 555 21.52 39.18 10.80
C THR A 555 21.37 40.28 9.76
N LEU A 556 20.21 40.37 9.10
CA LEU A 556 19.90 41.40 8.12
C LEU A 556 19.90 42.81 8.74
N LEU A 557 19.25 42.98 9.90
CA LEU A 557 19.25 44.26 10.62
C LEU A 557 20.66 44.71 11.03
N ARG A 558 21.52 43.77 11.46
CA ARG A 558 22.92 44.07 11.78
C ARG A 558 23.72 44.47 10.54
N LEU A 559 23.48 43.83 9.40
CA LEU A 559 24.10 44.20 8.13
C LEU A 559 23.70 45.62 7.72
N MET A 560 22.41 45.94 7.81
CA MET A 560 21.90 47.30 7.52
C MET A 560 22.49 48.35 8.46
N ALA A 561 22.51 48.08 9.77
CA ALA A 561 23.10 48.99 10.75
C ALA A 561 24.60 49.23 10.52
N ARG A 562 25.35 48.21 10.07
CA ARG A 562 26.77 48.33 9.73
C ARG A 562 27.02 49.12 8.43
N ARG A 563 26.10 49.07 7.48
CA ARG A 563 26.22 49.77 6.19
C ARG A 563 25.82 51.25 6.24
N GLY A 564 25.03 51.67 7.23
CA GLY A 564 24.58 53.07 7.34
C GLY A 564 23.71 53.52 6.16
N THR A 565 23.43 54.83 6.04
CA THR A 565 22.55 55.41 5.00
C THR A 565 23.13 55.46 3.58
N ASN A 566 24.35 54.95 3.36
CA ASN A 566 24.95 54.87 2.02
C ASN A 566 24.54 53.59 1.27
N LEU A 567 23.25 53.49 0.92
CA LEU A 567 22.66 52.37 0.19
C LEU A 567 23.07 52.31 -1.30
N ALA A 568 23.63 53.39 -1.86
CA ALA A 568 23.87 53.51 -3.31
C ALA A 568 25.23 52.97 -3.80
N ALA A 569 26.11 52.49 -2.91
CA ALA A 569 27.50 52.11 -3.28
C ALA A 569 27.98 50.76 -2.74
N SER A 570 27.08 49.89 -2.25
CA SER A 570 27.51 48.63 -1.65
C SER A 570 27.46 47.47 -2.66
N SER A 571 28.58 46.79 -2.88
CA SER A 571 28.64 45.55 -3.65
C SER A 571 27.60 44.54 -3.15
N PRO A 572 27.06 43.68 -4.04
CA PRO A 572 26.15 42.60 -3.66
C PRO A 572 26.81 41.73 -2.58
N VAL A 573 26.06 41.38 -1.55
CA VAL A 573 26.55 40.51 -0.45
C VAL A 573 26.00 39.13 -0.69
N ALA A 574 26.87 38.13 -0.65
CA ALA A 574 26.44 36.75 -0.72
C ALA A 574 25.93 36.29 0.66
N VAL A 575 24.96 35.39 0.66
CA VAL A 575 24.41 34.75 1.86
C VAL A 575 25.52 34.20 2.77
N ARG A 576 26.52 33.53 2.18
CA ARG A 576 27.67 32.96 2.91
C ARG A 576 28.46 33.96 3.75
N ASP A 577 28.45 35.25 3.36
CA ASP A 577 29.26 36.28 4.02
C ASP A 577 28.65 36.73 5.36
N ILE A 578 27.35 36.44 5.56
CA ILE A 578 26.61 36.86 6.76
C ILE A 578 25.92 35.72 7.50
N MET A 579 25.75 34.56 6.85
CA MET A 579 25.06 33.41 7.46
C MET A 579 25.78 32.95 8.73
N ARG A 580 25.00 32.41 9.67
CA ARG A 580 25.57 31.66 10.77
C ARG A 580 25.86 30.24 10.29
N VAL A 581 27.13 29.91 10.16
CA VAL A 581 27.62 28.57 9.80
C VAL A 581 27.36 27.59 10.94
N ALA A 582 27.07 26.32 10.61
CA ALA A 582 26.82 25.24 11.55
C ALA A 582 25.78 25.63 12.64
N PRO A 583 24.53 25.93 12.24
CA PRO A 583 23.46 26.18 13.20
C PRO A 583 23.24 24.97 14.11
N VAL A 584 22.70 25.21 15.31
CA VAL A 584 22.25 24.11 16.18
C VAL A 584 21.05 23.45 15.52
N THR A 585 21.10 22.14 15.35
CA THR A 585 20.04 21.35 14.70
C THR A 585 19.47 20.30 15.65
N VAL A 586 18.32 19.75 15.27
CA VAL A 586 17.67 18.61 15.93
C VAL A 586 17.25 17.58 14.89
N SER A 587 16.94 16.35 15.32
CA SER A 587 16.32 15.33 14.46
C SER A 587 14.79 15.35 14.57
N PRO A 588 14.04 14.79 13.60
CA PRO A 588 12.59 14.64 13.70
C PRO A 588 12.13 13.90 14.97
N ASP A 589 12.93 12.96 15.48
CA ASP A 589 12.63 12.19 16.68
C ASP A 589 13.03 12.88 17.99
N THR A 590 13.69 14.04 17.91
CA THR A 590 14.05 14.82 19.09
C THR A 590 12.80 15.19 19.87
N LEU A 591 12.82 15.01 21.20
CA LEU A 591 11.69 15.37 22.05
C LEU A 591 11.48 16.89 22.03
N THR A 592 10.23 17.32 21.94
CA THR A 592 9.85 18.74 21.93
C THR A 592 10.39 19.48 23.16
N ILE A 593 10.37 18.83 24.33
CA ILE A 593 10.89 19.42 25.56
C ILE A 593 12.40 19.68 25.49
N ASP A 594 13.14 18.80 24.80
CA ASP A 594 14.59 18.97 24.61
C ASP A 594 14.86 20.05 23.58
N ALA A 595 14.06 20.13 22.51
CA ALA A 595 14.13 21.24 21.56
C ALA A 595 13.85 22.61 22.23
N ILE A 596 12.80 22.71 23.06
CA ILE A 596 12.50 23.92 23.86
C ILE A 596 13.69 24.25 24.78
N ARG A 597 14.26 23.24 25.44
CA ARG A 597 15.42 23.43 26.33
C ARG A 597 16.63 23.96 25.56
N MET A 598 16.95 23.36 24.42
CA MET A 598 18.03 23.80 23.53
C MET A 598 17.81 25.24 23.05
N MET A 599 16.61 25.60 22.60
CA MET A 599 16.27 26.97 22.18
C MET A 599 16.47 27.98 23.30
N ARG A 600 16.02 27.65 24.52
CA ARG A 600 16.15 28.51 25.70
C ARG A 600 17.60 28.68 26.14
N GLU A 601 18.36 27.59 26.23
CA GLU A 601 19.75 27.61 26.70
C GLU A 601 20.67 28.32 25.71
N GLN A 602 20.48 28.06 24.40
CA GLN A 602 21.28 28.66 23.34
C GLN A 602 20.76 30.04 22.90
N LYS A 603 19.60 30.48 23.42
CA LYS A 603 18.93 31.75 23.08
C LYS A 603 18.70 31.93 21.58
N ILE A 604 18.22 30.87 20.94
CA ILE A 604 17.93 30.82 19.49
C ILE A 604 16.43 30.71 19.24
N GLY A 605 15.96 31.42 18.21
CA GLY A 605 14.53 31.52 17.89
C GLY A 605 14.01 30.45 16.91
N CYS A 606 14.88 29.57 16.44
CA CYS A 606 14.54 28.42 15.62
C CYS A 606 15.58 27.31 15.72
N LEU A 607 15.19 26.08 15.37
CA LEU A 607 16.05 24.93 15.15
C LEU A 607 15.72 24.34 13.77
N PRO A 608 16.67 24.34 12.82
CA PRO A 608 16.58 23.49 11.65
C PRO A 608 16.55 22.02 12.06
N VAL A 609 15.73 21.24 11.38
CA VAL A 609 15.55 19.80 11.61
C VAL A 609 16.25 19.05 10.50
N VAL A 610 17.16 18.15 10.85
CA VAL A 610 17.97 17.38 9.90
C VAL A 610 17.76 15.88 10.10
N ASP A 611 17.71 15.15 8.99
CA ASP A 611 17.83 13.68 8.96
C ASP A 611 19.16 13.33 8.28
N GLY A 612 20.12 12.86 9.08
CA GLY A 612 21.52 12.82 8.66
C GLY A 612 22.07 14.24 8.42
N ASP A 613 22.46 14.53 7.18
CA ASP A 613 22.94 15.85 6.73
C ASP A 613 21.87 16.69 6.02
N LYS A 614 20.71 16.09 5.69
CA LYS A 614 19.66 16.72 4.90
C LYS A 614 18.72 17.54 5.75
N LEU A 615 18.42 18.75 5.29
CA LEU A 615 17.39 19.60 5.89
C LEU A 615 16.01 19.03 5.57
N VAL A 616 15.25 18.65 6.61
CA VAL A 616 13.92 18.04 6.47
C VAL A 616 12.81 18.84 7.13
N GLY A 617 13.15 19.84 7.94
CA GLY A 617 12.16 20.73 8.54
C GLY A 617 12.77 21.91 9.29
N ILE A 618 11.92 22.75 9.86
CA ILE A 618 12.29 23.81 10.80
C ILE A 618 11.23 23.92 11.89
N ILE A 619 11.67 24.19 13.12
CA ILE A 619 10.81 24.66 14.21
C ILE A 619 11.24 26.04 14.66
N THR A 620 10.27 26.88 15.00
CA THR A 620 10.46 28.26 15.43
C THR A 620 9.75 28.51 16.76
N GLU A 621 10.06 29.66 17.37
CA GLU A 621 9.32 30.14 18.55
C GLU A 621 7.82 30.29 18.28
N SER A 622 7.42 30.66 17.05
CA SER A 622 6.00 30.77 16.69
C SER A 622 5.31 29.41 16.74
N ASP A 623 5.94 28.37 16.18
CA ASP A 623 5.40 27.01 16.21
C ASP A 623 5.24 26.53 17.68
N LEU A 624 6.25 26.78 18.51
CA LEU A 624 6.21 26.42 19.94
C LEU A 624 5.17 27.22 20.73
N LEU A 625 4.90 28.48 20.36
CA LEU A 625 3.85 29.28 20.95
C LEU A 625 2.47 28.72 20.61
N ASP A 626 2.24 28.31 19.36
CA ASP A 626 0.98 27.68 18.96
C ASP A 626 0.77 26.36 19.70
N VAL A 627 1.83 25.55 19.84
CA VAL A 627 1.80 24.33 20.66
C VAL A 627 1.46 24.67 22.11
N SER A 628 2.14 25.66 22.69
CA SER A 628 1.97 26.05 24.09
C SER A 628 0.59 26.63 24.37
N ALA A 629 0.07 27.47 23.47
CA ALA A 629 -1.27 28.06 23.55
C ALA A 629 -2.34 26.97 23.56
N ARG A 630 -2.26 26.00 22.63
CA ARG A 630 -3.18 24.86 22.58
C ARG A 630 -3.10 23.99 23.83
N LEU A 631 -1.89 23.76 24.38
CA LEU A 631 -1.72 23.01 25.63
C LEU A 631 -2.26 23.77 26.84
N LEU A 632 -2.09 25.09 26.89
CA LEU A 632 -2.59 25.96 27.97
C LEU A 632 -4.11 26.10 27.93
N GLU A 633 -4.70 26.35 26.76
CA GLU A 633 -6.16 26.39 26.57
C GLU A 633 -6.80 25.11 27.10
N ARG A 634 -6.18 23.95 26.82
CA ARG A 634 -6.62 22.64 27.32
C ARG A 634 -6.50 22.49 28.83
N TYR A 635 -5.34 22.84 29.39
CA TYR A 635 -5.13 22.75 30.84
C TYR A 635 -6.15 23.61 31.60
N LEU A 636 -6.52 24.77 31.03
CA LEU A 636 -7.49 25.68 31.61
C LEU A 636 -8.94 25.29 31.32
N SER A 637 -9.23 24.52 30.26
CA SER A 637 -10.58 24.04 29.93
C SER A 637 -10.95 22.71 30.60
N ASP A 638 -9.97 21.87 30.95
CA ASP A 638 -10.21 20.62 31.71
C ASP A 638 -10.53 20.88 33.20
N GLU A 639 -10.43 22.13 33.68
CA GLU A 639 -10.85 22.58 35.03
C GLU A 639 -12.27 23.20 35.09
N SER A 640 -13.06 23.16 34.00
CA SER A 640 -14.44 23.72 33.95
C SER A 640 -15.55 22.70 33.79
#